data_AF-A0ABD4SYA9-F1
#
_entry.id   AF-A0ABD4SYA9-F1
#
_cell.length_a   1.000
_cell.length_b   1.000
_cell.length_c   1.000
_cell.angle_alpha   90.00
_cell.angle_beta   90.00
_cell.angle_gamma   90.00
#
_symmetry.space_group_name_H-M   'P 1'
#
loop_
_entity.id
_entity.type
_entity.pdbx_description
1 polymer ?
#
loop_
_entity_poly.entity_id
_entity_poly.type
_entity_poly.pdbx_seq_one_letter_code
_entity_poly.pdbx_strand_id
1 'polypeptide(L)'
;MEIALETKKLEKYFTNKFGTIKAVDGIDIELKKGQVLALIGESGSGKTSIGRCLVRLYENFGGQVQLLNQVISGKKLSKKQNLFLRKNMQMIFQDPFSSLNKQKNVYSILKETLVINGIIKSKMDDIFLDWSDLIFHFAKTLEQKYLEIELEMLEKRNLEFQDFINFWQSRIEKIEENLAQISADKITEAKINEFFNSYLLYFEKLQKLFSSSYNLGYENVAKLYDYFYEVQKIYRQKQQAKVEFDYRSAKQDYEEQLKKIKQEKALFIKTLNEKALNLKKEAQLEIEKFTAQNNLLTSYIDEFNYEYKIANNKALVTTDLKNYSFFKKQAIINKEIAKFLDRRNILLLEKNLFSFLNISEIEKLFEIMNNFKKSQIEKYKNLTFDKKDEKNYTNTKLFSQLIRTEIIILDIQGLKEIAQNRKKTYQEKVNFQTKFLQFKNKYSYNKKRSSPQAENLEKLNELKEKLAQKEAIYEEEKDLFIRKYTSWKTKQEQKIDVEKLNYTNFIEKIQSYEQRIKLVHRVFGSKLAYKHDFRELIANLKSRFLEKMAIIKSLGFEQQNLNRIYKNIQLFYGMKTKPFFFLKKSIRKFVLSELIYEVLESVNLLRSYAYRYPHEFSGGQRQRIAIARALIVEPKVIIADEPVASLDISIQAQIINLLKKLVKEKNLSLIFIAHDLSVVEYIADEVLIMHAGKIVEKGKTSAIFANPVHPYTINLLNSVPKISNAHIPFAPILFNNQYLEEQKYPNVIEEFAISDDHFVYGTKKQLKSWQLQS
;
A
#
# COMPACT_ATOMS: atom_id res chain seq x y z
N MET A 1 14.97 -2.46 26.13
CA MET A 1 15.07 -2.60 24.66
C MET A 1 13.78 -3.23 24.15
N GLU A 2 13.35 -2.93 22.93
CA GLU A 2 12.11 -3.48 22.36
C GLU A 2 12.30 -4.92 21.89
N ILE A 3 11.32 -5.80 22.14
CA ILE A 3 11.36 -7.22 21.75
C ILE A 3 11.07 -7.34 20.26
N ALA A 4 11.95 -8.05 19.54
CA ALA A 4 11.80 -8.35 18.13
C ALA A 4 10.99 -9.63 17.90
N LEU A 5 11.28 -10.69 18.67
CA LEU A 5 10.60 -11.98 18.62
C LEU A 5 10.48 -12.55 20.03
N GLU A 6 9.31 -13.09 20.35
CA GLU A 6 9.04 -13.76 21.62
C GLU A 6 8.33 -15.10 21.38
N THR A 7 8.70 -16.14 22.11
CA THR A 7 7.92 -17.39 22.20
C THR A 7 7.53 -17.66 23.64
N LYS A 8 6.31 -18.14 23.85
CA LYS A 8 5.83 -18.65 25.14
C LYS A 8 5.34 -20.09 24.98
N LYS A 9 5.97 -21.02 25.69
CA LYS A 9 5.70 -22.46 25.69
C LYS A 9 5.62 -23.04 24.28
N LEU A 10 6.62 -22.73 23.44
CA LEU A 10 6.68 -23.30 22.09
C LEU A 10 6.80 -24.83 22.20
N GLU A 11 5.97 -25.57 21.48
CA GLU A 11 5.94 -27.03 21.51
C GLU A 11 5.84 -27.61 20.10
N LYS A 12 6.70 -28.58 19.77
CA LYS A 12 6.63 -29.32 18.51
C LYS A 12 6.96 -30.79 18.72
N TYR A 13 5.93 -31.62 18.52
CA TYR A 13 6.05 -33.07 18.59
C TYR A 13 5.88 -33.70 17.21
N PHE A 14 6.63 -34.78 16.97
CA PHE A 14 6.53 -35.62 15.79
C PHE A 14 6.09 -37.02 16.21
N THR A 15 4.99 -37.49 15.65
CA THR A 15 4.47 -38.82 15.93
C THR A 15 4.85 -39.76 14.79
N ASN A 16 5.50 -40.87 15.11
CA ASN A 16 5.79 -41.96 14.18
C ASN A 16 5.21 -43.27 14.72
N LYS A 17 5.38 -44.38 14.00
CA LYS A 17 4.89 -45.71 14.43
C LYS A 17 5.55 -46.23 15.73
N PHE A 18 6.70 -45.66 16.11
CA PHE A 18 7.52 -46.09 17.24
C PHE A 18 7.38 -45.17 18.47
N GLY A 19 6.57 -44.11 18.40
CA GLY A 19 6.31 -43.20 19.52
C GLY A 19 6.19 -41.73 19.11
N THR A 20 6.16 -40.85 20.11
CA THR A 20 6.12 -39.40 19.94
C THR A 20 7.48 -38.81 20.34
N ILE A 21 8.19 -38.23 19.38
CA ILE A 21 9.44 -37.51 19.61
C ILE A 21 9.09 -36.06 19.96
N LYS A 22 9.47 -35.63 21.16
CA LYS A 22 9.33 -34.23 21.58
C LYS A 22 10.51 -33.39 21.08
N ALA A 23 10.44 -32.90 19.85
CA ALA A 23 11.52 -32.11 19.28
C ALA A 23 11.68 -30.72 19.93
N VAL A 24 10.57 -30.14 20.41
CA VAL A 24 10.53 -28.87 21.14
C VAL A 24 9.48 -29.01 22.24
N ASP A 25 9.87 -28.82 23.51
CA ASP A 25 9.03 -29.10 24.70
C ASP A 25 8.99 -27.88 25.63
N GLY A 26 8.06 -26.95 25.38
CA GLY A 26 7.77 -25.82 26.26
C GLY A 26 8.87 -24.76 26.29
N ILE A 27 9.33 -24.31 25.12
CA ILE A 27 10.46 -23.37 25.00
C ILE A 27 10.02 -21.90 24.97
N ASP A 28 10.64 -21.12 25.84
CA ASP A 28 10.53 -19.65 25.89
C ASP A 28 11.79 -19.01 25.29
N ILE A 29 11.60 -18.08 24.36
CA ILE A 29 12.66 -17.35 23.66
C ILE A 29 12.30 -15.88 23.68
N GLU A 30 13.25 -15.03 24.06
CA GLU A 30 13.14 -13.58 23.92
C GLU A 30 14.32 -13.08 23.10
N LEU A 31 14.04 -12.44 21.97
CA LEU A 31 15.04 -11.82 21.11
C LEU A 31 14.77 -10.31 21.04
N LYS A 32 15.72 -9.51 21.49
CA LYS A 32 15.65 -8.03 21.43
C LYS A 32 16.05 -7.52 20.04
N LYS A 33 15.59 -6.32 19.68
CA LYS A 33 15.99 -5.69 18.41
C LYS A 33 17.50 -5.46 18.34
N GLY A 34 18.11 -5.87 17.23
CA GLY A 34 19.55 -5.71 16.98
C GLY A 34 20.44 -6.71 17.72
N GLN A 35 19.84 -7.66 18.45
CA GLN A 35 20.55 -8.68 19.22
C GLN A 35 20.85 -9.92 18.35
N VAL A 36 21.97 -10.58 18.63
CA VAL A 36 22.27 -11.93 18.16
C VAL A 36 22.06 -12.92 19.30
N LEU A 37 21.09 -13.81 19.13
CA LEU A 37 20.79 -14.91 20.04
C LEU A 37 21.25 -16.22 19.42
N ALA A 38 22.20 -16.91 20.05
CA ALA A 38 22.62 -18.22 19.58
C ALA A 38 21.77 -19.35 20.17
N LEU A 39 21.51 -20.38 19.35
CA LEU A 39 20.86 -21.61 19.76
C LEU A 39 21.80 -22.79 19.47
N ILE A 40 22.27 -23.45 20.52
CA ILE A 40 23.30 -24.48 20.45
C ILE A 40 22.81 -25.80 21.02
N GLY A 41 23.38 -26.91 20.55
CA GLY A 41 23.21 -28.25 21.10
C GLY A 41 23.66 -29.29 20.09
N GLU A 42 23.64 -30.56 20.48
CA GLU A 42 23.96 -31.68 19.59
C GLU A 42 22.99 -31.81 18.40
N SER A 43 23.41 -32.58 17.40
CA SER A 43 22.53 -32.97 16.30
C SER A 43 21.30 -33.70 16.85
N GLY A 44 20.11 -33.33 16.37
CA GLY A 44 18.85 -33.90 16.86
C GLY A 44 18.29 -33.27 18.15
N SER A 45 18.96 -32.29 18.77
CA SER A 45 18.46 -31.65 20.00
C SER A 45 17.17 -30.83 19.81
N GLY A 46 16.83 -30.46 18.56
CA GLY A 46 15.58 -29.76 18.20
C GLY A 46 15.75 -28.37 17.57
N LYS A 47 16.99 -27.88 17.41
CA LYS A 47 17.30 -26.50 16.97
C LYS A 47 16.66 -26.10 15.63
N THR A 48 16.89 -26.88 14.58
CA THR A 48 16.28 -26.65 13.26
C THR A 48 14.75 -26.73 13.31
N SER A 49 14.18 -27.53 14.22
CA SER A 49 12.73 -27.61 14.40
C SER A 49 12.17 -26.30 14.97
N ILE A 50 12.85 -25.66 15.92
CA ILE A 50 12.50 -24.31 16.41
C ILE A 50 12.51 -23.32 15.24
N GLY A 51 13.62 -23.25 14.49
CA GLY A 51 13.73 -22.34 13.35
C GLY A 51 12.59 -22.50 12.34
N ARG A 52 12.27 -23.74 11.98
CA ARG A 52 11.16 -24.08 11.07
C ARG A 52 9.77 -23.77 11.64
N CYS A 53 9.56 -23.91 12.95
CA CYS A 53 8.33 -23.49 13.61
C CYS A 53 8.15 -21.96 13.55
N LEU A 54 9.21 -21.20 13.85
CA LEU A 54 9.16 -19.73 13.84
C LEU A 54 8.78 -19.18 12.46
N VAL A 55 9.42 -19.64 11.38
CA VAL A 55 9.04 -19.26 10.01
C VAL A 55 7.80 -19.97 9.46
N ARG A 56 7.14 -20.80 10.28
CA ARG A 56 5.95 -21.58 9.94
C ARG A 56 6.11 -22.52 8.74
N LEU A 57 7.29 -23.11 8.57
CA LEU A 57 7.47 -24.29 7.71
C LEU A 57 6.84 -25.53 8.35
N TYR A 58 6.81 -25.58 9.68
CA TYR A 58 5.92 -26.45 10.44
C TYR A 58 4.74 -25.63 10.95
N GLU A 59 3.53 -25.88 10.43
CA GLU A 59 2.33 -25.14 10.82
C GLU A 59 1.66 -25.69 12.09
N ASN A 60 1.89 -26.97 12.39
CA ASN A 60 1.35 -27.66 13.57
C ASN A 60 2.36 -27.64 14.72
N PHE A 61 2.33 -26.57 15.52
CA PHE A 61 3.06 -26.42 16.79
C PHE A 61 2.15 -25.80 17.87
N GLY A 62 2.45 -26.08 19.14
CA GLY A 62 1.80 -25.49 20.32
C GLY A 62 2.54 -24.26 20.83
N GLY A 63 1.90 -23.50 21.71
CA GLY A 63 2.45 -22.27 22.29
C GLY A 63 2.11 -20.99 21.53
N GLN A 64 2.67 -19.88 22.02
CA GLN A 64 2.50 -18.55 21.45
C GLN A 64 3.80 -18.07 20.82
N VAL A 65 3.70 -17.44 19.66
CA VAL A 65 4.83 -16.79 18.98
C VAL A 65 4.40 -15.39 18.61
N GLN A 66 5.18 -14.39 19.02
CA GLN A 66 4.98 -12.98 18.68
C GLN A 66 6.18 -12.44 17.90
N LEU A 67 5.92 -11.69 16.85
CA LEU A 67 6.92 -10.99 16.03
C LEU A 67 6.58 -9.51 16.02
N LEU A 68 7.47 -8.65 16.52
CA LEU A 68 7.25 -7.19 16.65
C LEU A 68 5.89 -6.86 17.29
N ASN A 69 5.59 -7.51 18.44
CA ASN A 69 4.34 -7.40 19.20
C ASN A 69 3.07 -7.88 18.44
N GLN A 70 3.20 -8.62 17.34
CA GLN A 70 2.08 -9.24 16.64
C GLN A 70 2.10 -10.76 16.80
N VAL A 71 0.99 -11.34 17.25
CA VAL A 71 0.84 -12.79 17.36
C VAL A 71 0.85 -13.44 15.97
N ILE A 72 1.78 -14.37 15.77
CA ILE A 72 1.97 -15.14 14.53
C ILE A 72 1.79 -16.66 14.75
N SER A 73 1.36 -17.11 15.92
CA SER A 73 0.97 -18.49 16.21
C SER A 73 -0.50 -18.79 15.85
N GLY A 74 -0.89 -20.06 15.88
CA GLY A 74 -2.26 -20.53 15.60
C GLY A 74 -2.43 -21.27 14.26
N LYS A 75 -3.53 -22.02 14.11
CA LYS A 75 -3.74 -22.95 12.97
C LYS A 75 -3.75 -22.26 11.60
N LYS A 76 -4.30 -21.05 11.49
CA LYS A 76 -4.35 -20.28 10.24
C LYS A 76 -4.00 -18.82 10.50
N LEU A 77 -3.18 -18.24 9.63
CA LEU A 77 -2.94 -16.80 9.59
C LEU A 77 -3.77 -16.15 8.50
N SER A 78 -4.24 -14.92 8.75
CA SER A 78 -4.83 -14.09 7.71
C SER A 78 -3.81 -13.76 6.61
N LYS A 79 -4.27 -13.38 5.42
CA LYS A 79 -3.39 -12.94 4.32
C LYS A 79 -2.48 -11.78 4.74
N LYS A 80 -2.99 -10.86 5.55
CA LYS A 80 -2.24 -9.70 6.08
C LYS A 80 -1.13 -10.15 7.05
N GLN A 81 -1.43 -11.06 7.98
CA GLN A 81 -0.44 -11.61 8.92
C GLN A 81 0.62 -12.45 8.19
N ASN A 82 0.23 -13.24 7.18
CA ASN A 82 1.19 -13.98 6.36
C ASN A 82 2.15 -13.06 5.60
N LEU A 83 1.64 -11.97 5.01
CA LEU A 83 2.48 -10.97 4.35
C LEU A 83 3.41 -10.28 5.35
N PHE A 84 2.89 -9.94 6.54
CA PHE A 84 3.67 -9.35 7.63
C PHE A 84 4.79 -10.27 8.10
N LEU A 85 4.50 -11.55 8.35
CA LEU A 85 5.47 -12.58 8.73
C LEU A 85 6.59 -12.69 7.70
N ARG A 86 6.21 -12.91 6.42
CA ARG A 86 7.17 -13.11 5.32
C ARG A 86 8.00 -11.86 5.04
N LYS A 87 7.49 -10.66 5.28
CA LYS A 87 8.27 -9.43 5.13
C LYS A 87 9.27 -9.25 6.27
N ASN A 88 8.86 -9.53 7.51
CA ASN A 88 9.65 -9.17 8.69
C ASN A 88 10.54 -10.30 9.23
N MET A 89 10.32 -11.56 8.85
CA MET A 89 11.14 -12.69 9.28
C MET A 89 11.54 -13.59 8.10
N GLN A 90 12.83 -13.91 8.02
CA GLN A 90 13.43 -14.72 6.95
C GLN A 90 14.34 -15.80 7.51
N MET A 91 14.54 -16.87 6.75
CA MET A 91 15.42 -17.98 7.14
C MET A 91 16.56 -18.15 6.12
N ILE A 92 17.77 -18.32 6.64
CA ILE A 92 18.94 -18.80 5.89
C ILE A 92 19.07 -20.29 6.23
N PHE A 93 18.99 -21.13 5.20
CA PHE A 93 19.03 -22.59 5.36
C PHE A 93 20.47 -23.10 5.39
N GLN A 94 20.66 -24.25 6.04
CA GLN A 94 21.95 -24.94 6.21
C GLN A 94 22.65 -25.25 4.89
N ASP A 95 21.91 -25.69 3.86
CA ASP A 95 22.46 -25.99 2.54
C ASP A 95 21.98 -25.00 1.47
N PRO A 96 22.86 -24.12 0.97
CA PRO A 96 22.55 -23.24 -0.16
C PRO A 96 22.12 -23.98 -1.42
N PHE A 97 22.65 -25.18 -1.66
CA PHE A 97 22.48 -25.91 -2.91
C PHE A 97 21.05 -26.43 -3.10
N SER A 98 20.44 -26.94 -2.02
CA SER A 98 19.02 -27.29 -1.99
C SER A 98 18.11 -26.06 -1.90
N SER A 99 18.57 -24.97 -1.28
CA SER A 99 17.74 -23.78 -1.10
C SER A 99 17.57 -22.94 -2.37
N LEU A 100 18.53 -22.91 -3.30
CA LEU A 100 18.51 -22.10 -4.52
C LEU A 100 18.01 -22.89 -5.74
N ASN A 101 17.16 -22.29 -6.58
CA ASN A 101 16.69 -22.93 -7.81
C ASN A 101 17.78 -22.90 -8.90
N LYS A 102 18.36 -24.06 -9.21
CA LYS A 102 19.46 -24.22 -10.18
C LYS A 102 19.12 -23.83 -11.62
N GLN A 103 17.83 -23.85 -11.99
CA GLN A 103 17.36 -23.52 -13.34
C GLN A 103 17.11 -22.02 -13.53
N LYS A 104 17.21 -21.21 -12.46
CA LYS A 104 17.04 -19.77 -12.52
C LYS A 104 18.37 -19.08 -12.22
N ASN A 105 18.64 -17.97 -12.91
CA ASN A 105 19.77 -17.11 -12.55
C ASN A 105 19.50 -16.33 -11.24
N VAL A 106 20.56 -15.80 -10.65
CA VAL A 106 20.52 -15.08 -9.36
C VAL A 106 19.52 -13.92 -9.40
N TYR A 107 19.49 -13.16 -10.49
CA TYR A 107 18.55 -12.06 -10.72
C TYR A 107 17.11 -12.52 -10.61
N SER A 108 16.76 -13.65 -11.23
CA SER A 108 15.40 -14.18 -11.20
C SER A 108 15.01 -14.70 -9.82
N ILE A 109 15.94 -15.35 -9.10
CA ILE A 109 15.74 -15.83 -7.72
C ILE A 109 15.46 -14.64 -6.78
N LEU A 110 16.27 -13.59 -6.87
CA LEU A 110 16.12 -12.41 -6.02
C LEU A 110 14.88 -11.59 -6.40
N LYS A 111 14.62 -11.39 -7.71
CA LYS A 111 13.42 -10.72 -8.23
C LYS A 111 12.13 -11.38 -7.74
N GLU A 112 12.07 -12.71 -7.71
CA GLU A 112 10.89 -13.46 -7.28
C GLU A 112 10.47 -13.05 -5.85
N THR A 113 11.45 -12.92 -4.96
CA THR A 113 11.26 -12.51 -3.57
C THR A 113 10.68 -11.08 -3.47
N LEU A 114 11.17 -10.15 -4.28
CA LEU A 114 10.65 -8.76 -4.34
C LEU A 114 9.22 -8.68 -4.88
N VAL A 115 8.88 -9.54 -5.85
CA VAL A 115 7.55 -9.55 -6.50
C VAL A 115 6.51 -10.20 -5.58
N ILE A 116 6.80 -11.38 -5.03
CA ILE A 116 5.86 -12.15 -4.20
C ILE A 116 5.48 -11.37 -2.93
N ASN A 117 6.46 -10.71 -2.31
CA ASN A 117 6.22 -9.93 -1.09
C ASN A 117 5.66 -8.51 -1.37
N GLY A 118 5.39 -8.17 -2.63
CA GLY A 118 4.79 -6.88 -3.01
C GLY A 118 5.70 -5.66 -2.81
N ILE A 119 6.99 -5.85 -2.54
CA ILE A 119 7.94 -4.78 -2.25
C ILE A 119 8.14 -3.88 -3.45
N ILE A 120 8.34 -4.48 -4.63
CA ILE A 120 8.45 -3.70 -5.87
C ILE A 120 7.14 -2.97 -6.19
N LYS A 121 5.99 -3.53 -5.80
CA LYS A 121 4.71 -2.85 -5.99
C LYS A 121 4.66 -1.61 -5.09
N SER A 122 4.97 -1.73 -3.80
CA SER A 122 4.93 -0.58 -2.89
C SER A 122 5.96 0.49 -3.26
N LYS A 123 7.19 0.11 -3.63
CA LYS A 123 8.20 1.08 -4.10
C LYS A 123 7.76 1.78 -5.38
N MET A 124 7.14 1.07 -6.32
CA MET A 124 6.60 1.71 -7.52
C MET A 124 5.42 2.64 -7.22
N ASP A 125 4.53 2.24 -6.32
CA ASP A 125 3.40 3.09 -5.92
C ASP A 125 3.90 4.34 -5.17
N ASP A 126 4.93 4.22 -4.34
CA ASP A 126 5.59 5.33 -3.63
C ASP A 126 6.32 6.29 -4.59
N ILE A 127 7.11 5.77 -5.54
CA ILE A 127 7.78 6.59 -6.56
C ILE A 127 6.75 7.40 -7.34
N PHE A 128 5.72 6.74 -7.89
CA PHE A 128 4.74 7.38 -8.76
C PHE A 128 3.68 8.21 -8.02
N LEU A 129 3.77 8.31 -6.69
CA LEU A 129 2.91 9.18 -5.89
C LEU A 129 3.15 10.67 -6.23
N ASP A 130 4.42 11.03 -6.44
CA ASP A 130 4.88 12.40 -6.71
C ASP A 130 5.83 12.52 -7.92
N TRP A 131 6.14 11.40 -8.61
CA TRP A 131 7.09 11.40 -9.74
C TRP A 131 6.76 12.44 -10.83
N SER A 132 5.50 12.57 -11.26
CA SER A 132 5.13 13.52 -12.33
C SER A 132 5.42 14.95 -11.94
N ASP A 133 5.10 15.31 -10.70
CA ASP A 133 5.26 16.66 -10.19
C ASP A 133 6.75 16.93 -9.92
N LEU A 134 7.46 15.96 -9.35
CA LEU A 134 8.90 16.04 -9.15
C LEU A 134 9.63 16.27 -10.47
N ILE A 135 9.34 15.50 -11.52
CA ILE A 135 9.93 15.71 -12.84
C ILE A 135 9.54 17.08 -13.41
N PHE A 136 8.29 17.50 -13.28
CA PHE A 136 7.85 18.81 -13.76
C PHE A 136 8.66 19.97 -13.14
N HIS A 137 9.02 19.87 -11.87
CA HIS A 137 9.71 20.94 -11.14
C HIS A 137 11.25 20.79 -11.09
N PHE A 138 11.76 19.56 -10.99
CA PHE A 138 13.17 19.27 -10.72
C PHE A 138 13.90 18.60 -11.90
N ALA A 139 13.27 18.43 -13.07
CA ALA A 139 13.93 17.79 -14.23
C ALA A 139 15.29 18.39 -14.56
N LYS A 140 15.45 19.72 -14.48
CA LYS A 140 16.73 20.41 -14.76
C LYS A 140 17.78 20.12 -13.70
N THR A 141 17.40 20.10 -12.43
CA THR A 141 18.28 19.76 -11.30
C THR A 141 18.75 18.30 -11.37
N LEU A 142 17.85 17.39 -11.77
CA LEU A 142 18.17 15.98 -11.99
C LEU A 142 19.08 15.81 -13.22
N GLU A 143 18.76 16.47 -14.33
CA GLU A 143 19.58 16.46 -15.54
C GLU A 143 20.98 17.04 -15.29
N GLN A 144 21.08 18.12 -14.50
CA GLN A 144 22.36 18.67 -14.06
C GLN A 144 23.22 17.61 -13.37
N LYS A 145 22.67 16.93 -12.35
CA LYS A 145 23.41 15.91 -11.62
C LYS A 145 23.81 14.73 -12.52
N TYR A 146 22.93 14.36 -13.45
CA TYR A 146 23.21 13.34 -14.45
C TYR A 146 24.41 13.71 -15.33
N LEU A 147 24.46 14.93 -15.85
CA LEU A 147 25.56 15.40 -16.71
C LEU A 147 26.88 15.52 -15.94
N GLU A 148 26.85 16.00 -14.70
CA GLU A 148 28.03 16.05 -13.82
C GLU A 148 28.65 14.66 -13.62
N ILE A 149 27.82 13.67 -13.26
CA ILE A 149 28.26 12.29 -13.05
C ILE A 149 28.71 11.64 -14.36
N GLU A 150 28.03 11.90 -15.49
CA GLU A 150 28.44 11.39 -16.80
C GLU A 150 29.81 11.94 -17.22
N LEU A 151 30.07 13.22 -16.99
CA LEU A 151 31.37 13.84 -17.28
C LEU A 151 32.48 13.27 -16.38
N GLU A 152 32.27 13.22 -15.06
CA GLU A 152 33.24 12.65 -14.11
C GLU A 152 33.60 11.19 -14.48
N MET A 153 32.59 10.41 -14.88
CA MET A 153 32.79 9.04 -15.36
C MET A 153 33.68 8.99 -16.61
N LEU A 154 33.37 9.85 -17.58
CA LEU A 154 34.05 9.92 -18.86
C LEU A 154 35.53 10.29 -18.67
N GLU A 155 35.80 11.32 -17.88
CA GLU A 155 37.17 11.79 -17.56
C GLU A 155 37.98 10.69 -16.86
N LYS A 156 37.44 10.09 -15.80
CA LYS A 156 38.14 9.02 -15.05
C LYS A 156 38.40 7.80 -15.94
N ARG A 157 37.43 7.40 -16.76
CA ARG A 157 37.58 6.31 -17.71
C ARG A 157 38.64 6.63 -18.76
N ASN A 158 38.62 7.82 -19.34
CA ASN A 158 39.58 8.19 -20.38
C ASN A 158 41.01 8.24 -19.85
N LEU A 159 41.20 8.64 -18.58
CA LEU A 159 42.48 8.56 -17.89
C LEU A 159 42.99 7.11 -17.79
N GLU A 160 42.17 6.17 -17.32
CA GLU A 160 42.55 4.74 -17.24
C GLU A 160 42.88 4.15 -18.63
N PHE A 161 42.11 4.55 -19.66
CA PHE A 161 42.34 4.11 -21.04
C PHE A 161 43.63 4.71 -21.61
N GLN A 162 43.92 5.97 -21.32
CA GLN A 162 45.17 6.62 -21.72
C GLN A 162 46.38 5.93 -21.09
N ASP A 163 46.32 5.60 -19.80
CA ASP A 163 47.37 4.84 -19.11
C ASP A 163 47.60 3.46 -19.74
N PHE A 164 46.52 2.78 -20.13
CA PHE A 164 46.61 1.51 -20.85
C PHE A 164 47.28 1.67 -22.23
N ILE A 165 46.88 2.68 -23.00
CA ILE A 165 47.47 2.94 -24.33
C ILE A 165 48.96 3.26 -24.19
N ASN A 166 49.34 4.17 -23.29
CA ASN A 166 50.73 4.53 -23.02
C ASN A 166 51.56 3.31 -22.61
N PHE A 167 50.97 2.42 -21.80
CA PHE A 167 51.62 1.17 -21.39
C PHE A 167 51.87 0.22 -22.56
N TRP A 168 50.96 0.13 -23.54
CA TRP A 168 51.05 -0.86 -24.61
C TRP A 168 51.67 -0.37 -25.91
N GLN A 169 51.68 0.94 -26.17
CA GLN A 169 52.20 1.52 -27.40
C GLN A 169 53.62 1.02 -27.72
N SER A 170 54.57 1.22 -26.81
CA SER A 170 55.97 0.79 -27.00
C SER A 170 56.18 -0.72 -26.86
N ARG A 171 55.28 -1.42 -26.15
CA ARG A 171 55.41 -2.88 -25.93
C ARG A 171 54.99 -3.68 -27.16
N ILE A 172 53.95 -3.25 -27.86
CA ILE A 172 53.48 -3.95 -29.07
C ILE A 172 54.52 -3.83 -30.19
N GLU A 173 55.13 -2.66 -30.35
CA GLU A 173 56.22 -2.44 -31.30
C GLU A 173 57.40 -3.40 -31.02
N LYS A 174 57.85 -3.50 -29.76
CA LYS A 174 58.89 -4.46 -29.36
C LYS A 174 58.51 -5.92 -29.63
N ILE A 175 57.25 -6.30 -29.41
CA ILE A 175 56.78 -7.67 -29.67
C ILE A 175 56.84 -7.99 -31.18
N GLU A 176 56.45 -7.04 -32.03
CA GLU A 176 56.49 -7.19 -33.49
C GLU A 176 57.93 -7.26 -34.01
N GLU A 177 58.82 -6.39 -33.53
CA GLU A 177 60.26 -6.42 -33.85
C GLU A 177 60.90 -7.74 -33.45
N ASN A 178 60.66 -8.21 -32.21
CA ASN A 178 61.17 -9.49 -31.73
C ASN A 178 60.66 -10.65 -32.60
N LEU A 179 59.40 -10.64 -33.05
CA LEU A 179 58.86 -11.67 -33.92
C LEU A 179 59.51 -11.68 -35.32
N ALA A 180 59.83 -10.49 -35.86
CA ALA A 180 60.50 -10.36 -37.15
C ALA A 180 61.92 -10.94 -37.13
N GLN A 181 62.65 -10.78 -36.02
CA GLN A 181 64.04 -11.25 -35.87
C GLN A 181 64.18 -12.76 -35.61
N ILE A 182 63.08 -13.47 -35.33
CA ILE A 182 63.12 -14.92 -35.03
C ILE A 182 63.11 -15.75 -36.31
N SER A 183 64.24 -16.43 -36.58
CA SER A 183 64.35 -17.52 -37.54
C SER A 183 63.78 -18.83 -36.99
N ALA A 184 63.16 -19.65 -37.85
CA ALA A 184 62.43 -20.87 -37.46
C ALA A 184 63.31 -21.88 -36.69
N ASP A 185 64.61 -21.88 -36.94
CA ASP A 185 65.56 -22.86 -36.39
C ASP A 185 66.00 -22.56 -34.94
N LYS A 186 65.87 -21.31 -34.45
CA LYS A 186 66.34 -20.88 -33.10
C LYS A 186 65.23 -20.63 -32.07
N ILE A 187 64.10 -21.29 -32.20
CA ILE A 187 62.96 -21.17 -31.27
C ILE A 187 63.11 -22.16 -30.11
N THR A 188 63.32 -21.64 -28.90
CA THR A 188 63.40 -22.36 -27.63
C THR A 188 62.08 -22.25 -26.85
N GLU A 189 61.80 -23.20 -25.96
CA GLU A 189 60.61 -23.18 -25.09
C GLU A 189 60.46 -21.88 -24.29
N ALA A 190 61.57 -21.36 -23.74
CA ALA A 190 61.59 -20.09 -23.00
C ALA A 190 61.04 -18.91 -23.83
N LYS A 191 61.40 -18.83 -25.12
CA LYS A 191 60.91 -17.81 -26.03
C LYS A 191 59.42 -18.01 -26.31
N ILE A 192 58.97 -19.25 -26.52
CA ILE A 192 57.54 -19.56 -26.69
C ILE A 192 56.75 -19.03 -25.47
N ASN A 193 57.17 -19.38 -24.26
CA ASN A 193 56.51 -18.91 -23.05
C ASN A 193 56.56 -17.39 -22.89
N GLU A 194 57.67 -16.73 -23.21
CA GLU A 194 57.81 -15.27 -23.16
C GLU A 194 56.80 -14.54 -24.10
N PHE A 195 56.67 -15.00 -25.35
CA PHE A 195 55.70 -14.45 -26.29
C PHE A 195 54.27 -14.66 -25.79
N PHE A 196 53.93 -15.88 -25.39
CA PHE A 196 52.59 -16.21 -24.91
C PHE A 196 52.20 -15.47 -23.62
N ASN A 197 53.12 -15.32 -22.67
CA ASN A 197 52.90 -14.54 -21.45
C ASN A 197 52.67 -13.06 -21.74
N SER A 198 53.39 -12.49 -22.72
CA SER A 198 53.19 -11.10 -23.14
C SER A 198 51.77 -10.87 -23.69
N TYR A 199 51.23 -11.84 -24.46
CA TYR A 199 49.84 -11.77 -24.91
C TYR A 199 48.85 -11.92 -23.76
N LEU A 200 49.01 -12.94 -22.91
CA LEU A 200 48.12 -13.16 -21.77
C LEU A 200 48.07 -11.92 -20.87
N LEU A 201 49.20 -11.25 -20.66
CA LEU A 201 49.28 -9.98 -19.93
C LEU A 201 48.46 -8.86 -20.59
N TYR A 202 48.45 -8.77 -21.92
CA TYR A 202 47.58 -7.83 -22.65
C TYR A 202 46.11 -8.11 -22.36
N PHE A 203 45.67 -9.35 -22.56
CA PHE A 203 44.29 -9.76 -22.31
C PHE A 203 43.86 -9.53 -20.85
N GLU A 204 44.74 -9.79 -19.89
CA GLU A 204 44.48 -9.55 -18.47
C GLU A 204 44.36 -8.07 -18.12
N LYS A 205 45.26 -7.23 -18.63
CA LYS A 205 45.15 -5.78 -18.43
C LYS A 205 43.91 -5.22 -19.11
N LEU A 206 43.56 -5.70 -20.31
CA LEU A 206 42.37 -5.27 -21.01
C LEU A 206 41.10 -5.67 -20.25
N GLN A 207 41.05 -6.90 -19.73
CA GLN A 207 39.97 -7.36 -18.87
C GLN A 207 39.82 -6.45 -17.64
N LYS A 208 40.92 -6.16 -16.93
CA LYS A 208 40.91 -5.27 -15.75
C LYS A 208 40.42 -3.87 -16.09
N LEU A 209 40.87 -3.30 -17.21
CA LEU A 209 40.46 -1.98 -17.68
C LEU A 209 38.94 -1.91 -17.91
N PHE A 210 38.39 -2.86 -18.68
CA PHE A 210 36.94 -2.88 -18.94
C PHE A 210 36.12 -3.17 -17.68
N SER A 211 36.56 -4.10 -16.82
CA SER A 211 35.89 -4.37 -15.54
C SER A 211 35.88 -3.15 -14.62
N SER A 212 36.99 -2.40 -14.52
CA SER A 212 37.06 -1.14 -13.77
C SER A 212 36.05 -0.12 -14.29
N SER A 213 36.04 0.09 -15.61
CA SER A 213 35.11 1.00 -16.29
C SER A 213 33.64 0.62 -16.08
N TYR A 214 33.29 -0.67 -16.08
CA TYR A 214 31.91 -1.10 -15.87
C TYR A 214 31.48 -0.92 -14.41
N ASN A 215 32.35 -1.27 -13.45
CA ASN A 215 32.09 -1.05 -12.03
C ASN A 215 31.81 0.43 -11.75
N LEU A 216 32.65 1.33 -12.28
CA LEU A 216 32.43 2.78 -12.18
C LEU A 216 31.07 3.20 -12.76
N GLY A 217 30.69 2.65 -13.91
CA GLY A 217 29.37 2.91 -14.51
C GLY A 217 28.21 2.47 -13.61
N TYR A 218 28.32 1.30 -12.98
CA TYR A 218 27.28 0.84 -12.06
C TYR A 218 27.22 1.64 -10.75
N GLU A 219 28.37 2.04 -10.19
CA GLU A 219 28.43 2.92 -9.02
C GLU A 219 27.73 4.26 -9.31
N ASN A 220 27.95 4.82 -10.49
CA ASN A 220 27.32 6.07 -10.91
C ASN A 220 25.81 5.94 -11.09
N VAL A 221 25.32 4.79 -11.58
CA VAL A 221 23.89 4.49 -11.60
C VAL A 221 23.30 4.49 -10.19
N ALA A 222 24.00 3.93 -9.20
CA ALA A 222 23.55 3.94 -7.81
C ALA A 222 23.53 5.35 -7.23
N LYS A 223 24.59 6.15 -7.43
CA LYS A 223 24.63 7.57 -7.03
C LYS A 223 23.45 8.36 -7.58
N LEU A 224 23.11 8.15 -8.85
CA LEU A 224 21.97 8.79 -9.51
C LEU A 224 20.63 8.26 -8.96
N TYR A 225 20.54 6.96 -8.66
CA TYR A 225 19.35 6.39 -8.03
C TYR A 225 19.10 7.01 -6.65
N ASP A 226 20.12 7.12 -5.82
CA ASP A 226 20.04 7.69 -4.47
C ASP A 226 19.71 9.18 -4.50
N TYR A 227 20.36 9.94 -5.39
CA TYR A 227 20.09 11.37 -5.55
C TYR A 227 18.63 11.68 -5.90
N PHE A 228 17.97 10.80 -6.67
CA PHE A 228 16.54 10.97 -6.94
C PHE A 228 15.71 10.94 -5.64
N TYR A 229 16.01 10.02 -4.71
CA TYR A 229 15.30 9.95 -3.43
C TYR A 229 15.66 11.11 -2.51
N GLU A 230 16.88 11.65 -2.58
CA GLU A 230 17.23 12.88 -1.88
C GLU A 230 16.34 14.04 -2.34
N VAL A 231 16.21 14.23 -3.66
CA VAL A 231 15.32 15.26 -4.23
C VAL A 231 13.86 14.99 -3.86
N GLN A 232 13.41 13.73 -3.90
CA GLN A 232 12.06 13.36 -3.50
C GLN A 232 11.80 13.64 -2.01
N LYS A 233 12.79 13.39 -1.14
CA LYS A 233 12.71 13.72 0.28
C LYS A 233 12.63 15.22 0.50
N ILE A 234 13.46 16.01 -0.18
CA ILE A 234 13.43 17.49 -0.13
C ILE A 234 12.04 18.01 -0.56
N TYR A 235 11.51 17.47 -1.67
CA TYR A 235 10.18 17.78 -2.18
C TYR A 235 9.09 17.48 -1.13
N ARG A 236 9.11 16.28 -0.53
CA ARG A 236 8.12 15.85 0.48
C ARG A 236 8.24 16.62 1.80
N GLN A 237 9.44 17.01 2.20
CA GLN A 237 9.68 17.82 3.41
C GLN A 237 9.36 19.31 3.21
N LYS A 238 8.96 19.71 1.99
CA LYS A 238 8.70 21.10 1.61
C LYS A 238 9.88 22.05 1.86
N GLN A 239 11.11 21.51 1.92
CA GLN A 239 12.35 22.27 2.06
C GLN A 239 12.81 22.80 0.70
N GLN A 240 11.90 23.45 -0.02
CA GLN A 240 12.17 24.02 -1.35
C GLN A 240 12.74 25.44 -1.24
N ALA A 241 13.23 25.98 -2.35
CA ALA A 241 13.53 27.41 -2.42
C ALA A 241 12.31 28.21 -1.95
N LYS A 242 12.52 29.15 -1.03
CA LYS A 242 11.46 29.89 -0.33
C LYS A 242 10.41 30.48 -1.30
N VAL A 243 10.85 30.96 -2.46
CA VAL A 243 10.00 31.54 -3.51
C VAL A 243 9.07 30.53 -4.17
N GLU A 244 9.56 29.32 -4.49
CA GLU A 244 8.72 28.26 -5.07
C GLU A 244 7.68 27.75 -4.06
N PHE A 245 8.08 27.60 -2.80
CA PHE A 245 7.18 27.22 -1.71
C PHE A 245 6.07 28.25 -1.52
N ASP A 246 6.42 29.54 -1.45
CA ASP A 246 5.48 30.64 -1.27
C ASP A 246 4.43 30.70 -2.40
N TYR A 247 4.84 30.51 -3.66
CA TYR A 247 3.93 30.45 -4.81
C TYR A 247 2.95 29.27 -4.70
N ARG A 248 3.46 28.07 -4.40
CA ARG A 248 2.60 26.87 -4.28
C ARG A 248 1.64 26.95 -3.12
N SER A 249 2.07 27.47 -1.97
CA SER A 249 1.19 27.68 -0.82
C SER A 249 0.04 28.63 -1.19
N ALA A 250 0.35 29.77 -1.82
CA ALA A 250 -0.65 30.71 -2.27
C ALA A 250 -1.64 30.09 -3.29
N LYS A 251 -1.17 29.21 -4.17
CA LYS A 251 -2.00 28.45 -5.11
C LYS A 251 -2.93 27.45 -4.41
N GLN A 252 -2.42 26.69 -3.44
CA GLN A 252 -3.23 25.75 -2.66
C GLN A 252 -4.32 26.47 -1.86
N ASP A 253 -3.97 27.57 -1.19
CA ASP A 253 -4.91 28.38 -0.42
C ASP A 253 -6.05 28.92 -1.31
N TYR A 254 -5.72 29.38 -2.52
CA TYR A 254 -6.70 29.82 -3.52
C TYR A 254 -7.63 28.69 -4.01
N GLU A 255 -7.08 27.51 -4.33
CA GLU A 255 -7.86 26.35 -4.80
C GLU A 255 -8.78 25.78 -3.71
N GLU A 256 -8.32 25.71 -2.45
CA GLU A 256 -9.14 25.29 -1.32
C GLU A 256 -10.32 26.24 -1.09
N GLN A 257 -10.10 27.55 -1.17
CA GLN A 257 -11.15 28.55 -1.02
C GLN A 257 -12.19 28.44 -2.15
N LEU A 258 -11.76 28.19 -3.40
CA LEU A 258 -12.68 27.88 -4.51
C LEU A 258 -13.53 26.63 -4.26
N LYS A 259 -12.95 25.60 -3.64
CA LYS A 259 -13.66 24.35 -3.33
C LYS A 259 -14.71 24.55 -2.23
N LYS A 260 -14.40 25.31 -1.17
CA LYS A 260 -15.34 25.68 -0.11
C LYS A 260 -16.55 26.43 -0.68
N ILE A 261 -16.31 27.42 -1.53
CA ILE A 261 -17.37 28.20 -2.21
C ILE A 261 -18.28 27.29 -3.07
N LYS A 262 -17.74 26.27 -3.73
CA LYS A 262 -18.55 25.30 -4.49
C LYS A 262 -19.40 24.40 -3.60
N GLN A 263 -18.87 23.96 -2.46
CA GLN A 263 -19.58 23.10 -1.51
C GLN A 263 -20.74 23.83 -0.83
N GLU A 264 -20.53 25.08 -0.41
CA GLU A 264 -21.58 25.93 0.18
C GLU A 264 -22.76 26.13 -0.79
N LYS A 265 -22.47 26.42 -2.07
CA LYS A 265 -23.51 26.52 -3.12
C LYS A 265 -24.30 25.23 -3.28
N ALA A 266 -23.65 24.08 -3.25
CA ALA A 266 -24.31 22.78 -3.37
C ALA A 266 -25.21 22.47 -2.17
N LEU A 267 -24.76 22.76 -0.95
CA LEU A 267 -25.53 22.57 0.28
C LEU A 267 -26.79 23.45 0.31
N PHE A 268 -26.64 24.72 -0.07
CA PHE A 268 -27.77 25.66 -0.15
C PHE A 268 -28.83 25.19 -1.16
N ILE A 269 -28.44 24.74 -2.35
CA ILE A 269 -29.36 24.20 -3.35
C ILE A 269 -30.08 22.95 -2.82
N LYS A 270 -29.38 22.08 -2.10
CA LYS A 270 -29.97 20.89 -1.47
C LYS A 270 -31.06 21.29 -0.46
N THR A 271 -30.76 22.22 0.45
CA THR A 271 -31.73 22.69 1.46
C THR A 271 -32.96 23.35 0.84
N LEU A 272 -32.80 24.11 -0.24
CA LEU A 272 -33.92 24.72 -0.97
C LEU A 272 -34.83 23.67 -1.62
N ASN A 273 -34.25 22.60 -2.16
CA ASN A 273 -35.01 21.52 -2.77
C ASN A 273 -35.77 20.68 -1.73
N GLU A 274 -35.17 20.40 -0.59
CA GLU A 274 -35.83 19.71 0.53
C GLU A 274 -37.01 20.52 1.05
N LYS A 275 -36.83 21.83 1.27
CA LYS A 275 -37.91 22.72 1.72
C LYS A 275 -39.07 22.78 0.70
N ALA A 276 -38.77 22.79 -0.59
CA ALA A 276 -39.77 22.75 -1.65
C ALA A 276 -40.56 21.43 -1.69
N LEU A 277 -39.88 20.30 -1.47
CA LEU A 277 -40.51 18.99 -1.44
C LEU A 277 -41.45 18.85 -0.25
N ASN A 278 -41.05 19.33 0.93
CA ASN A 278 -41.89 19.31 2.12
C ASN A 278 -43.15 20.16 1.94
N LEU A 279 -43.01 21.38 1.41
CA LEU A 279 -44.17 22.24 1.11
C LEU A 279 -45.13 21.60 0.10
N LYS A 280 -44.61 20.85 -0.89
CA LYS A 280 -45.45 20.11 -1.86
C LYS A 280 -46.23 18.97 -1.19
N LYS A 281 -45.60 18.23 -0.26
CA LYS A 281 -46.25 17.15 0.49
C LYS A 281 -47.35 17.69 1.42
N GLU A 282 -47.08 18.78 2.12
CA GLU A 282 -48.05 19.46 2.98
C GLU A 282 -49.27 19.94 2.18
N ALA A 283 -49.05 20.54 1.00
CA ALA A 283 -50.13 20.96 0.10
C ALA A 283 -51.02 19.78 -0.32
N GLN A 284 -50.41 18.64 -0.66
CA GLN A 284 -51.13 17.46 -1.10
C GLN A 284 -52.01 16.88 0.02
N LEU A 285 -51.48 16.80 1.24
CA LEU A 285 -52.26 16.36 2.41
C LEU A 285 -53.44 17.28 2.72
N GLU A 286 -53.29 18.60 2.53
CA GLU A 286 -54.40 19.54 2.72
C GLU A 286 -55.48 19.40 1.63
N ILE A 287 -55.09 19.17 0.37
CA ILE A 287 -56.02 18.90 -0.74
C ILE A 287 -56.81 17.61 -0.48
N GLU A 288 -56.14 16.54 -0.03
CA GLU A 288 -56.78 15.26 0.29
C GLU A 288 -57.82 15.41 1.41
N LYS A 289 -57.46 16.11 2.50
CA LYS A 289 -58.40 16.41 3.60
C LYS A 289 -59.61 17.23 3.13
N PHE A 290 -59.37 18.27 2.33
CA PHE A 290 -60.44 19.11 1.78
C PHE A 290 -61.36 18.33 0.84
N THR A 291 -60.80 17.41 0.04
CA THR A 291 -61.57 16.56 -0.87
C THR A 291 -62.48 15.59 -0.09
N ALA A 292 -61.95 14.97 0.96
CA ALA A 292 -62.72 14.08 1.82
C ALA A 292 -63.90 14.79 2.52
N GLN A 293 -63.67 16.00 3.05
CA GLN A 293 -64.70 16.84 3.68
C GLN A 293 -65.79 17.25 2.68
N ASN A 294 -65.41 17.63 1.47
CA ASN A 294 -66.36 17.98 0.41
C ASN A 294 -67.24 16.80 0.00
N ASN A 295 -66.67 15.59 -0.09
CA ASN A 295 -67.43 14.41 -0.45
C ASN A 295 -68.49 14.08 0.60
N LEU A 296 -68.16 14.20 1.90
CA LEU A 296 -69.11 14.00 2.98
C LEU A 296 -70.27 15.02 2.92
N LEU A 297 -69.96 16.30 2.77
CA LEU A 297 -70.98 17.36 2.64
C LEU A 297 -71.89 17.12 1.43
N THR A 298 -71.30 16.70 0.30
CA THR A 298 -72.05 16.37 -0.92
C THR A 298 -73.00 15.19 -0.67
N SER A 299 -72.55 14.15 0.03
CA SER A 299 -73.37 13.00 0.41
C SER A 299 -74.61 13.41 1.23
N TYR A 300 -74.46 14.33 2.18
CA TYR A 300 -75.59 14.83 2.97
C TYR A 300 -76.55 15.71 2.17
N ILE A 301 -76.03 16.54 1.24
CA ILE A 301 -76.88 17.30 0.32
C ILE A 301 -77.70 16.36 -0.56
N ASP A 302 -77.08 15.29 -1.05
CA ASP A 302 -77.75 14.28 -1.86
C ASP A 302 -78.82 13.53 -1.07
N GLU A 303 -78.58 13.23 0.21
CA GLU A 303 -79.58 12.64 1.11
C GLU A 303 -80.86 13.49 1.19
N PHE A 304 -80.73 14.80 1.47
CA PHE A 304 -81.88 15.70 1.47
C PHE A 304 -82.55 15.82 0.10
N ASN A 305 -81.79 15.78 -1.00
CA ASN A 305 -82.35 15.75 -2.36
C ASN A 305 -83.14 14.46 -2.65
N TYR A 306 -82.66 13.31 -2.17
CA TYR A 306 -83.36 12.04 -2.30
C TYR A 306 -84.65 12.05 -1.47
N GLU A 307 -84.59 12.47 -0.22
CA GLU A 307 -85.77 12.57 0.62
C GLU A 307 -86.79 13.57 0.06
N TYR A 308 -86.34 14.68 -0.53
CA TYR A 308 -87.21 15.59 -1.28
C TYR A 308 -87.95 14.86 -2.40
N LYS A 309 -87.23 14.11 -3.26
CA LYS A 309 -87.83 13.35 -4.37
C LYS A 309 -88.85 12.32 -3.85
N ILE A 310 -88.49 11.58 -2.81
CA ILE A 310 -89.35 10.57 -2.17
C ILE A 310 -90.63 11.23 -1.64
N ALA A 311 -90.50 12.31 -0.86
CA ALA A 311 -91.63 13.02 -0.29
C ALA A 311 -92.51 13.64 -1.38
N ASN A 312 -91.92 14.23 -2.42
CA ASN A 312 -92.68 14.82 -3.52
C ASN A 312 -93.45 13.75 -4.32
N ASN A 313 -92.85 12.59 -4.56
CA ASN A 313 -93.53 11.47 -5.22
C ASN A 313 -94.67 10.92 -4.35
N LYS A 314 -94.45 10.73 -3.04
CA LYS A 314 -95.49 10.32 -2.09
C LYS A 314 -96.67 11.30 -2.11
N ALA A 315 -96.39 12.61 -2.07
CA ALA A 315 -97.44 13.62 -2.19
C ALA A 315 -98.24 13.46 -3.49
N LEU A 316 -97.59 13.24 -4.64
CA LEU A 316 -98.30 13.13 -5.92
C LEU A 316 -99.22 11.91 -6.01
N VAL A 317 -98.86 10.80 -5.35
CA VAL A 317 -99.57 9.51 -5.41
C VAL A 317 -100.74 9.44 -4.41
N THR A 318 -100.66 10.11 -3.27
CA THR A 318 -101.70 10.02 -2.22
C THR A 318 -103.02 10.64 -2.67
N THR A 319 -104.15 10.00 -2.33
CA THR A 319 -105.51 10.50 -2.58
C THR A 319 -106.11 11.28 -1.41
N ASP A 320 -105.53 11.16 -0.21
CA ASP A 320 -105.93 11.92 0.98
C ASP A 320 -105.22 13.29 1.05
N LEU A 321 -106.00 14.35 1.28
CA LEU A 321 -105.52 15.73 1.32
C LEU A 321 -104.60 16.00 2.54
N LYS A 322 -104.85 15.36 3.68
CA LYS A 322 -103.97 15.49 4.86
C LYS A 322 -102.59 14.90 4.58
N ASN A 323 -102.54 13.70 4.01
CA ASN A 323 -101.30 13.05 3.59
C ASN A 323 -100.58 13.81 2.45
N TYR A 324 -101.31 14.31 1.44
CA TYR A 324 -100.75 15.16 0.38
C TYR A 324 -100.02 16.37 0.96
N SER A 325 -100.70 17.10 1.85
CA SER A 325 -100.16 18.31 2.47
C SER A 325 -98.92 18.02 3.32
N PHE A 326 -98.95 16.94 4.11
CA PHE A 326 -97.82 16.52 4.92
C PHE A 326 -96.57 16.22 4.07
N PHE A 327 -96.70 15.38 3.04
CA PHE A 327 -95.58 15.02 2.18
C PHE A 327 -95.10 16.21 1.33
N LYS A 328 -96.00 17.11 0.92
CA LYS A 328 -95.62 18.32 0.17
C LYS A 328 -94.80 19.30 1.02
N LYS A 329 -95.13 19.46 2.31
CA LYS A 329 -94.32 20.23 3.27
C LYS A 329 -92.94 19.63 3.43
N GLN A 330 -92.87 18.31 3.64
CA GLN A 330 -91.61 17.60 3.81
C GLN A 330 -90.71 17.73 2.56
N ALA A 331 -91.29 17.67 1.37
CA ALA A 331 -90.56 17.90 0.12
C ALA A 331 -89.98 19.32 0.05
N ILE A 332 -90.77 20.36 0.33
CA ILE A 332 -90.31 21.75 0.26
C ILE A 332 -89.19 22.01 1.29
N ILE A 333 -89.35 21.52 2.51
CA ILE A 333 -88.35 21.68 3.59
C ILE A 333 -87.02 21.05 3.17
N ASN A 334 -87.03 19.78 2.74
CA ASN A 334 -85.81 19.09 2.32
C ASN A 334 -85.13 19.75 1.11
N LYS A 335 -85.92 20.27 0.16
CA LYS A 335 -85.40 21.01 -1.00
C LYS A 335 -84.70 22.31 -0.59
N GLU A 336 -85.27 23.06 0.36
CA GLU A 336 -84.65 24.30 0.83
C GLU A 336 -83.43 24.04 1.72
N ILE A 337 -83.40 22.97 2.51
CA ILE A 337 -82.21 22.53 3.25
C ILE A 337 -81.08 22.15 2.28
N ALA A 338 -81.36 21.32 1.27
CA ALA A 338 -80.36 20.91 0.28
C ALA A 338 -79.79 22.12 -0.48
N LYS A 339 -80.63 23.07 -0.89
CA LYS A 339 -80.19 24.33 -1.51
C LYS A 339 -79.37 25.20 -0.56
N PHE A 340 -79.72 25.22 0.73
CA PHE A 340 -79.00 26.00 1.72
C PHE A 340 -77.56 25.51 1.87
N LEU A 341 -77.38 24.19 1.96
CA LEU A 341 -76.09 23.53 2.08
C LEU A 341 -75.29 23.48 0.77
N ASP A 342 -75.93 23.64 -0.40
CA ASP A 342 -75.25 23.60 -1.70
C ASP A 342 -74.12 24.64 -1.76
N ARG A 343 -72.95 24.16 -2.15
CA ARG A 343 -71.72 24.94 -2.36
C ARG A 343 -71.89 26.14 -3.30
N ARG A 344 -72.91 26.10 -4.18
CA ARG A 344 -73.26 27.16 -5.14
C ARG A 344 -74.24 28.20 -4.60
N ASN A 345 -74.71 28.06 -3.37
CA ASN A 345 -75.71 28.94 -2.79
C ASN A 345 -75.19 30.38 -2.64
N ILE A 346 -75.85 31.32 -3.32
CA ILE A 346 -75.48 32.74 -3.38
C ILE A 346 -75.91 33.50 -2.10
N LEU A 347 -76.84 32.95 -1.31
CA LEU A 347 -77.33 33.56 -0.07
C LEU A 347 -76.33 33.51 1.07
N LEU A 348 -75.50 32.47 1.09
CA LEU A 348 -74.31 32.47 1.92
C LEU A 348 -73.40 33.48 1.23
N LEU A 349 -73.16 34.63 1.87
CA LEU A 349 -72.31 35.73 1.38
C LEU A 349 -70.96 35.26 0.80
N GLU A 350 -70.56 34.01 1.06
CA GLU A 350 -69.41 33.33 0.50
C GLU A 350 -69.72 31.93 -0.09
N LYS A 351 -69.30 31.70 -1.33
CA LYS A 351 -69.34 30.37 -1.98
C LYS A 351 -68.47 29.34 -1.25
N ASN A 352 -68.92 28.09 -1.29
CA ASN A 352 -68.24 26.92 -0.71
C ASN A 352 -67.94 27.03 0.80
N LEU A 353 -68.70 27.82 1.56
CA LEU A 353 -68.35 28.08 2.96
C LEU A 353 -68.24 26.80 3.80
N PHE A 354 -69.25 25.94 3.78
CA PHE A 354 -69.28 24.71 4.59
C PHE A 354 -68.27 23.64 4.17
N SER A 355 -67.60 23.79 3.01
CA SER A 355 -66.55 22.87 2.58
C SER A 355 -65.29 22.89 3.44
N PHE A 356 -65.15 23.91 4.30
CA PHE A 356 -64.00 24.09 5.20
C PHE A 356 -64.26 23.60 6.64
N LEU A 357 -65.43 22.99 6.89
CA LEU A 357 -65.75 22.32 8.14
C LEU A 357 -65.07 20.95 8.21
N ASN A 358 -64.75 20.50 9.42
CA ASN A 358 -64.25 19.15 9.65
C ASN A 358 -65.40 18.13 9.71
N ILE A 359 -65.08 16.83 9.71
CA ILE A 359 -66.07 15.75 9.71
C ILE A 359 -67.09 15.91 10.85
N SER A 360 -66.62 16.10 12.09
CA SER A 360 -67.49 16.24 13.26
C SER A 360 -68.40 17.48 13.22
N GLU A 361 -67.95 18.56 12.57
CA GLU A 361 -68.72 19.79 12.40
C GLU A 361 -69.74 19.66 11.27
N ILE A 362 -69.41 18.92 10.20
CA ILE A 362 -70.35 18.58 9.13
C ILE A 362 -71.46 17.66 9.68
N GLU A 363 -71.11 16.69 10.53
CA GLU A 363 -72.09 15.84 11.23
C GLU A 363 -73.00 16.66 12.15
N LYS A 364 -72.45 17.59 12.94
CA LYS A 364 -73.24 18.52 13.76
C LYS A 364 -74.15 19.39 12.90
N LEU A 365 -73.67 19.91 11.78
CA LEU A 365 -74.47 20.70 10.85
C LEU A 365 -75.65 19.86 10.31
N PHE A 366 -75.39 18.60 9.95
CA PHE A 366 -76.42 17.67 9.49
C PHE A 366 -77.47 17.39 10.56
N GLU A 367 -77.06 17.19 11.82
CA GLU A 367 -77.96 17.02 12.96
C GLU A 367 -78.85 18.26 13.17
N ILE A 368 -78.28 19.46 13.14
CA ILE A 368 -79.01 20.72 13.25
C ILE A 368 -80.05 20.83 12.12
N MET A 369 -79.70 20.49 10.88
CA MET A 369 -80.62 20.51 9.74
C MET A 369 -81.77 19.50 9.90
N ASN A 370 -81.48 18.30 10.42
CA ASN A 370 -82.50 17.29 10.69
C ASN A 370 -83.45 17.70 11.83
N ASN A 371 -82.92 18.31 12.88
CA ASN A 371 -83.73 18.84 13.98
C ASN A 371 -84.60 20.01 13.50
N PHE A 372 -84.04 20.90 12.67
CA PHE A 372 -84.80 21.95 12.01
C PHE A 372 -85.94 21.36 11.19
N LYS A 373 -85.67 20.40 10.29
CA LYS A 373 -86.69 19.70 9.51
C LYS A 373 -87.83 19.18 10.38
N LYS A 374 -87.52 18.48 11.48
CA LYS A 374 -88.53 17.97 12.43
C LYS A 374 -89.36 19.09 13.04
N SER A 375 -88.71 20.15 13.53
CA SER A 375 -89.38 21.29 14.17
C SER A 375 -90.34 22.01 13.21
N GLN A 376 -89.96 22.18 11.94
CA GLN A 376 -90.76 22.86 10.93
C GLN A 376 -92.00 22.06 10.53
N ILE A 377 -91.88 20.73 10.44
CA ILE A 377 -93.02 19.85 10.15
C ILE A 377 -94.08 19.96 11.26
N GLU A 378 -93.66 20.00 12.52
CA GLU A 378 -94.59 20.10 13.66
C GLU A 378 -95.19 21.52 13.78
N LYS A 379 -94.37 22.56 13.64
CA LYS A 379 -94.81 23.97 13.69
C LYS A 379 -95.90 24.27 12.67
N TYR A 380 -95.78 23.74 11.46
CA TYR A 380 -96.72 23.96 10.36
C TYR A 380 -97.67 22.79 10.13
N LYS A 381 -97.96 21.98 11.16
CA LYS A 381 -98.85 20.81 11.06
C LYS A 381 -100.24 21.16 10.53
N ASN A 382 -100.79 22.29 10.97
CA ASN A 382 -102.14 22.77 10.61
C ASN A 382 -102.22 23.47 9.24
N LEU A 383 -101.09 23.77 8.59
CA LEU A 383 -101.07 24.37 7.26
C LEU A 383 -101.38 23.30 6.20
N THR A 384 -102.49 23.45 5.46
CA THR A 384 -102.93 22.49 4.43
C THR A 384 -102.59 22.94 3.02
N PHE A 385 -102.24 21.98 2.15
CA PHE A 385 -102.01 22.19 0.72
C PHE A 385 -103.03 21.33 -0.06
N ASP A 386 -103.56 21.87 -1.16
CA ASP A 386 -104.50 21.16 -2.05
C ASP A 386 -103.88 20.98 -3.45
N LYS A 387 -104.25 19.90 -4.13
CA LYS A 387 -103.78 19.54 -5.46
C LYS A 387 -104.54 20.28 -6.58
N LYS A 388 -105.74 20.83 -6.31
CA LYS A 388 -106.65 21.42 -7.33
C LYS A 388 -106.75 22.95 -7.38
N ASP A 389 -106.06 23.67 -6.50
CA ASP A 389 -106.27 25.12 -6.32
C ASP A 389 -105.10 25.97 -6.89
N GLU A 390 -105.35 26.96 -7.75
CA GLU A 390 -104.32 27.86 -8.29
C GLU A 390 -103.59 28.66 -7.19
N LYS A 391 -104.28 28.94 -6.07
CA LYS A 391 -103.68 29.57 -4.87
C LYS A 391 -102.63 28.69 -4.18
N ASN A 392 -102.56 27.38 -4.47
CA ASN A 392 -101.51 26.54 -3.91
C ASN A 392 -100.12 26.79 -4.50
N TYR A 393 -100.03 27.29 -5.74
CA TYR A 393 -98.73 27.66 -6.30
C TYR A 393 -98.13 28.87 -5.56
N THR A 394 -98.97 29.85 -5.22
CA THR A 394 -98.61 31.00 -4.38
C THR A 394 -98.28 30.56 -2.94
N ASN A 395 -99.08 29.69 -2.33
CA ASN A 395 -98.83 29.20 -0.97
C ASN A 395 -97.57 28.33 -0.85
N THR A 396 -97.27 27.48 -1.84
CA THR A 396 -96.04 26.68 -1.85
C THR A 396 -94.79 27.53 -2.06
N LYS A 397 -94.87 28.59 -2.89
CA LYS A 397 -93.80 29.57 -3.07
C LYS A 397 -93.57 30.41 -1.82
N LEU A 398 -94.65 30.89 -1.18
CA LEU A 398 -94.60 31.59 0.11
C LEU A 398 -94.02 30.70 1.22
N PHE A 399 -94.43 29.44 1.29
CA PHE A 399 -93.91 28.48 2.27
C PHE A 399 -92.42 28.17 2.04
N SER A 400 -91.99 27.99 0.79
CA SER A 400 -90.57 27.86 0.44
C SER A 400 -89.78 29.11 0.87
N GLN A 401 -90.33 30.31 0.69
CA GLN A 401 -89.70 31.56 1.11
C GLN A 401 -89.62 31.70 2.64
N LEU A 402 -90.66 31.29 3.36
CA LEU A 402 -90.69 31.24 4.83
C LEU A 402 -89.64 30.28 5.39
N ILE A 403 -89.61 29.04 4.88
CA ILE A 403 -88.60 28.05 5.30
C ILE A 403 -87.19 28.57 4.99
N ARG A 404 -86.99 29.21 3.84
CA ARG A 404 -85.71 29.82 3.49
C ARG A 404 -85.30 30.93 4.47
N THR A 405 -86.22 31.78 4.91
CA THR A 405 -85.91 32.79 5.94
C THR A 405 -85.60 32.18 7.30
N GLU A 406 -86.31 31.13 7.70
CA GLU A 406 -86.07 30.47 8.99
C GLU A 406 -84.77 29.67 9.02
N ILE A 407 -84.38 29.02 7.91
CA ILE A 407 -83.08 28.35 7.79
C ILE A 407 -81.92 29.35 7.92
N ILE A 408 -82.08 30.57 7.39
CA ILE A 408 -81.03 31.60 7.44
C ILE A 408 -80.78 32.08 8.89
N ILE A 409 -81.84 32.14 9.71
CA ILE A 409 -81.84 32.64 11.09
C ILE A 409 -81.41 31.56 12.10
N LEU A 410 -81.31 30.29 11.70
CA LEU A 410 -80.79 29.21 12.54
C LEU A 410 -79.47 29.60 13.21
N ASP A 411 -79.35 29.25 14.49
CA ASP A 411 -78.13 29.50 15.27
C ASP A 411 -77.02 28.52 14.86
N ILE A 412 -76.33 28.91 13.79
CA ILE A 412 -75.15 28.23 13.24
C ILE A 412 -73.98 29.22 13.09
N GLN A 413 -74.00 30.34 13.82
CA GLN A 413 -72.98 31.40 13.70
C GLN A 413 -71.59 30.87 14.04
N GLY A 414 -71.45 30.07 15.10
CA GLY A 414 -70.17 29.45 15.46
C GLY A 414 -69.57 28.56 14.36
N LEU A 415 -70.40 27.77 13.66
CA LEU A 415 -69.93 26.94 12.54
C LEU A 415 -69.53 27.79 11.33
N LYS A 416 -70.25 28.89 11.05
CA LYS A 416 -69.92 29.83 9.97
C LYS A 416 -68.58 30.52 10.21
N GLU A 417 -68.32 31.01 11.41
CA GLU A 417 -67.05 31.66 11.77
C GLU A 417 -65.85 30.71 11.68
N ILE A 418 -66.01 29.46 12.16
CA ILE A 418 -64.98 28.43 12.06
C ILE A 418 -64.63 28.16 10.59
N ALA A 419 -65.64 28.02 9.74
CA ALA A 419 -65.46 27.80 8.31
C ALA A 419 -64.76 28.98 7.60
N GLN A 420 -65.14 30.23 7.93
CA GLN A 420 -64.53 31.44 7.38
C GLN A 420 -63.04 31.57 7.75
N ASN A 421 -62.71 31.36 9.03
CA ASN A 421 -61.32 31.43 9.51
C ASN A 421 -60.43 30.37 8.84
N ARG A 422 -60.94 29.14 8.68
CA ARG A 422 -60.19 28.07 8.00
C ARG A 422 -60.01 28.32 6.51
N LYS A 423 -61.03 28.87 5.85
CA LYS A 423 -60.94 29.29 4.44
C LYS A 423 -59.88 30.36 4.22
N LYS A 424 -59.82 31.37 5.09
CA LYS A 424 -58.78 32.41 5.05
C LYS A 424 -57.38 31.81 5.24
N THR A 425 -57.23 30.95 6.24
CA THR A 425 -55.97 30.24 6.52
C THR A 425 -55.51 29.39 5.33
N TYR A 426 -56.44 28.69 4.67
CA TYR A 426 -56.16 27.90 3.47
C TYR A 426 -55.70 28.76 2.29
N GLN A 427 -56.36 29.90 2.05
CA GLN A 427 -55.99 30.83 0.98
C GLN A 427 -54.60 31.45 1.20
N GLU A 428 -54.26 31.81 2.44
CA GLU A 428 -52.94 32.33 2.80
C GLU A 428 -51.83 31.30 2.55
N LYS A 429 -52.06 30.02 2.90
CA LYS A 429 -51.12 28.92 2.66
C LYS A 429 -50.90 28.64 1.17
N VAL A 430 -51.97 28.59 0.36
CA VAL A 430 -51.88 28.38 -1.10
C VAL A 430 -51.13 29.54 -1.77
N ASN A 431 -51.36 30.78 -1.34
CA ASN A 431 -50.65 31.95 -1.84
C ASN A 431 -49.15 31.90 -1.49
N PHE A 432 -48.80 31.51 -0.26
CA PHE A 432 -47.42 31.31 0.16
C PHE A 432 -46.71 30.24 -0.68
N GLN A 433 -47.35 29.08 -0.90
CA GLN A 433 -46.79 28.00 -1.72
C GLN A 433 -46.57 28.44 -3.17
N THR A 434 -47.52 29.17 -3.75
CA THR A 434 -47.43 29.71 -5.12
C THR A 434 -46.27 30.71 -5.24
N LYS A 435 -46.16 31.65 -4.29
CA LYS A 435 -45.04 32.60 -4.23
C LYS A 435 -43.69 31.92 -4.04
N PHE A 436 -43.62 30.88 -3.20
CA PHE A 436 -42.40 30.11 -2.97
C PHE A 436 -41.97 29.31 -4.22
N LEU A 437 -42.90 28.69 -4.94
CA LEU A 437 -42.61 27.98 -6.18
C LEU A 437 -42.19 28.93 -7.31
N GLN A 438 -42.82 30.10 -7.42
CA GLN A 438 -42.38 31.16 -8.33
C GLN A 438 -40.98 31.68 -7.99
N PHE A 439 -40.70 31.90 -6.70
CA PHE A 439 -39.37 32.26 -6.21
C PHE A 439 -38.34 31.20 -6.58
N LYS A 440 -38.62 29.92 -6.31
CA LYS A 440 -37.76 28.78 -6.68
C LYS A 440 -37.48 28.76 -8.18
N ASN A 441 -38.51 28.84 -9.02
CA ASN A 441 -38.39 28.78 -10.48
C ASN A 441 -37.56 29.96 -11.03
N LYS A 442 -37.79 31.17 -10.52
CA LYS A 442 -36.99 32.37 -10.84
C LYS A 442 -35.52 32.22 -10.42
N TYR A 443 -35.25 31.55 -9.29
CA TYR A 443 -33.90 31.29 -8.80
C TYR A 443 -33.17 30.20 -9.61
N SER A 444 -33.85 29.12 -10.00
CA SER A 444 -33.28 28.04 -10.81
C SER A 444 -32.92 28.48 -12.24
N TYR A 445 -33.60 29.51 -12.78
CA TYR A 445 -33.26 30.11 -14.07
C TYR A 445 -32.05 31.06 -13.98
N ASN A 446 -31.86 31.73 -12.85
CA ASN A 446 -30.71 32.60 -12.58
C ASN A 446 -29.51 31.83 -11.98
N LYS A 447 -28.95 30.88 -12.73
CA LYS A 447 -27.71 30.16 -12.39
C LYS A 447 -26.46 31.04 -12.19
N LYS A 448 -26.52 32.35 -12.46
CA LYS A 448 -25.33 33.23 -12.49
C LYS A 448 -25.15 34.19 -11.31
N ARG A 449 -26.15 34.46 -10.45
CA ARG A 449 -25.98 35.42 -9.33
C ARG A 449 -26.79 35.02 -8.10
N SER A 450 -26.15 34.30 -7.20
CA SER A 450 -26.44 34.34 -5.77
C SER A 450 -25.16 33.97 -5.01
N SER A 451 -24.84 34.82 -4.05
CA SER A 451 -23.53 35.03 -3.45
C SER A 451 -23.17 33.94 -2.44
N PRO A 452 -21.96 33.35 -2.48
CA PRO A 452 -21.34 32.89 -1.23
C PRO A 452 -21.22 34.09 -0.28
N GLN A 453 -21.13 33.87 1.03
CA GLN A 453 -20.99 34.95 2.02
C GLN A 453 -19.95 35.99 1.53
N ALA A 454 -20.26 37.29 1.62
CA ALA A 454 -19.41 38.38 1.07
C ALA A 454 -17.94 38.26 1.53
N GLU A 455 -17.77 37.81 2.76
CA GLU A 455 -16.49 37.51 3.42
C GLU A 455 -15.63 36.46 2.67
N ASN A 456 -16.25 35.43 2.08
CA ASN A 456 -15.54 34.40 1.31
C ASN A 456 -15.09 34.90 -0.08
N LEU A 457 -15.78 35.90 -0.64
CA LEU A 457 -15.48 36.53 -1.92
C LEU A 457 -14.34 37.55 -1.79
N GLU A 458 -14.34 38.35 -0.72
CA GLU A 458 -13.24 39.26 -0.39
C GLU A 458 -11.95 38.48 -0.12
N LYS A 459 -12.03 37.43 0.71
CA LYS A 459 -10.90 36.54 0.98
C LYS A 459 -10.35 35.85 -0.29
N LEU A 460 -11.22 35.52 -1.25
CA LEU A 460 -10.80 34.94 -2.53
C LEU A 460 -10.04 35.96 -3.40
N ASN A 461 -10.49 37.21 -3.42
CA ASN A 461 -9.81 38.28 -4.18
C ASN A 461 -8.45 38.61 -3.56
N GLU A 462 -8.36 38.68 -2.23
CA GLU A 462 -7.10 38.89 -1.52
C GLU A 462 -6.09 37.75 -1.80
N LEU A 463 -6.54 36.50 -1.76
CA LEU A 463 -5.70 35.34 -2.11
C LEU A 463 -5.28 35.36 -3.58
N LYS A 464 -6.13 35.85 -4.50
CA LYS A 464 -5.81 35.98 -5.92
C LYS A 464 -4.71 37.02 -6.16
N GLU A 465 -4.75 38.15 -5.47
CA GLU A 465 -3.71 39.18 -5.56
C GLU A 465 -2.38 38.69 -4.97
N LYS A 466 -2.42 38.03 -3.81
CA LYS A 466 -1.24 37.38 -3.20
C LYS A 466 -0.63 36.33 -4.13
N LEU A 467 -1.45 35.52 -4.80
CA LEU A 467 -1.01 34.53 -5.78
C LEU A 467 -0.31 35.19 -6.96
N ALA A 468 -0.90 36.25 -7.54
CA ALA A 468 -0.31 36.96 -8.68
C ALA A 468 1.06 37.58 -8.35
N GLN A 469 1.21 38.17 -7.15
CA GLN A 469 2.49 38.71 -6.68
C GLN A 469 3.56 37.62 -6.53
N LYS A 470 3.21 36.48 -5.92
CA LYS A 470 4.14 35.36 -5.75
C LYS A 470 4.48 34.68 -7.08
N GLU A 471 3.54 34.62 -8.02
CA GLU A 471 3.75 34.08 -9.37
C GLU A 471 4.76 34.91 -10.16
N ALA A 472 4.69 36.25 -10.08
CA ALA A 472 5.65 37.13 -10.74
C ALA A 472 7.09 36.93 -10.24
N ILE A 473 7.29 36.88 -8.91
CA ILE A 473 8.61 36.64 -8.29
C ILE A 473 9.14 35.25 -8.67
N TYR A 474 8.27 34.23 -8.66
CA TYR A 474 8.64 32.88 -9.04
C TYR A 474 9.05 32.76 -10.51
N GLU A 475 8.31 33.37 -11.43
CA GLU A 475 8.66 33.34 -12.87
C GLU A 475 9.98 34.08 -13.14
N GLU A 476 10.27 35.18 -12.44
CA GLU A 476 11.55 35.90 -12.57
C GLU A 476 12.75 35.06 -12.12
N GLU A 477 12.69 34.45 -10.92
CA GLU A 477 13.77 33.57 -10.43
C GLU A 477 13.92 32.33 -11.30
N LYS A 478 12.81 31.76 -11.75
CA LYS A 478 12.78 30.62 -12.67
C LYS A 478 13.49 30.99 -13.97
N ASP A 479 13.18 32.12 -14.59
CA ASP A 479 13.83 32.55 -15.83
C ASP A 479 15.33 32.76 -15.66
N LEU A 480 15.75 33.38 -14.55
CA LEU A 480 17.17 33.53 -14.20
C LEU A 480 17.87 32.18 -14.05
N PHE A 481 17.25 31.24 -13.34
CA PHE A 481 17.75 29.88 -13.20
C PHE A 481 17.85 29.18 -14.55
N ILE A 482 16.83 29.29 -15.41
CA ILE A 482 16.80 28.67 -16.73
C ILE A 482 17.92 29.21 -17.61
N ARG A 483 18.17 30.52 -17.62
CA ARG A 483 19.28 31.12 -18.38
C ARG A 483 20.64 30.60 -17.90
N LYS A 484 20.88 30.62 -16.58
CA LYS A 484 22.13 30.09 -15.98
C LYS A 484 22.33 28.61 -16.31
N TYR A 485 21.26 27.82 -16.13
CA TYR A 485 21.24 26.40 -16.43
C TYR A 485 21.56 26.12 -17.90
N THR A 486 20.95 26.85 -18.83
CA THR A 486 21.12 26.62 -20.27
C THR A 486 22.56 26.92 -20.70
N SER A 487 23.15 28.02 -20.23
CA SER A 487 24.56 28.35 -20.47
C SER A 487 25.50 27.30 -19.88
N TRP A 488 25.23 26.85 -18.65
CA TRP A 488 26.00 25.78 -18.01
C TRP A 488 25.88 24.47 -18.78
N LYS A 489 24.67 24.06 -19.19
CA LYS A 489 24.39 22.81 -19.90
C LYS A 489 25.17 22.73 -21.21
N THR A 490 25.15 23.79 -22.02
CA THR A 490 25.91 23.83 -23.28
C THR A 490 27.40 23.63 -23.05
N LYS A 491 27.99 24.23 -22.01
CA LYS A 491 29.40 24.03 -21.65
C LYS A 491 29.68 22.59 -21.24
N GLN A 492 28.79 21.95 -20.48
CA GLN A 492 28.97 20.56 -20.07
C GLN A 492 28.82 19.58 -21.23
N GLU A 493 27.83 19.78 -22.09
CA GLU A 493 27.63 18.95 -23.29
C GLU A 493 28.85 19.00 -24.22
N GLN A 494 29.43 20.18 -24.43
CA GLN A 494 30.68 20.33 -25.18
C GLN A 494 31.84 19.51 -24.58
N LYS A 495 32.02 19.56 -23.25
CA LYS A 495 33.04 18.73 -22.57
C LYS A 495 32.77 17.24 -22.72
N ILE A 496 31.51 16.83 -22.51
CA ILE A 496 31.09 15.44 -22.65
C ILE A 496 31.33 14.92 -24.07
N ASP A 497 31.07 15.73 -25.09
CA ASP A 497 31.29 15.36 -26.50
C ASP A 497 32.78 15.19 -26.80
N VAL A 498 33.64 16.07 -26.27
CA VAL A 498 35.11 15.92 -26.35
C VAL A 498 35.55 14.61 -25.70
N GLU A 499 35.09 14.32 -24.49
CA GLU A 499 35.47 13.08 -23.80
C GLU A 499 34.91 11.82 -24.49
N LYS A 500 33.73 11.89 -25.10
CA LYS A 500 33.17 10.79 -25.92
C LYS A 500 34.02 10.54 -27.17
N LEU A 501 34.52 11.61 -27.81
CA LEU A 501 35.42 11.50 -28.95
C LEU A 501 36.75 10.86 -28.53
N ASN A 502 37.34 11.30 -27.41
CA ASN A 502 38.55 10.71 -26.84
C ASN A 502 38.38 9.21 -26.59
N TYR A 503 37.27 8.82 -25.96
CA TYR A 503 36.94 7.41 -25.72
C TYR A 503 36.87 6.59 -27.02
N THR A 504 36.22 7.15 -28.05
CA THR A 504 36.10 6.51 -29.37
C THR A 504 37.49 6.26 -29.98
N ASN A 505 38.37 7.28 -29.95
CA ASN A 505 39.74 7.18 -30.42
C ASN A 505 40.55 6.12 -29.64
N PHE A 506 40.35 6.00 -28.32
CA PHE A 506 41.00 4.96 -27.53
C PHE A 506 40.52 3.56 -27.88
N ILE A 507 39.21 3.37 -28.11
CA ILE A 507 38.66 2.08 -28.53
C ILE A 507 39.20 1.67 -29.90
N GLU A 508 39.31 2.59 -30.85
CA GLU A 508 39.92 2.33 -32.17
C GLU A 508 41.38 1.89 -32.03
N LYS A 509 42.16 2.55 -31.17
CA LYS A 509 43.54 2.13 -30.87
C LYS A 509 43.62 0.74 -30.23
N ILE A 510 42.73 0.44 -29.27
CA ILE A 510 42.65 -0.89 -28.65
C ILE A 510 42.30 -1.96 -29.69
N GLN A 511 41.36 -1.68 -30.60
CA GLN A 511 41.02 -2.60 -31.69
C GLN A 511 42.20 -2.82 -32.64
N SER A 512 42.95 -1.76 -32.96
CA SER A 512 44.20 -1.88 -33.73
C SER A 512 45.22 -2.77 -33.02
N TYR A 513 45.43 -2.59 -31.72
CA TYR A 513 46.30 -3.44 -30.91
C TYR A 513 45.84 -4.90 -30.89
N GLU A 514 44.54 -5.14 -30.74
CA GLU A 514 43.98 -6.50 -30.77
C GLU A 514 44.19 -7.18 -32.13
N GLN A 515 44.01 -6.44 -33.24
CA GLN A 515 44.28 -6.95 -34.59
C GLN A 515 45.75 -7.28 -34.79
N ARG A 516 46.65 -6.38 -34.39
CA ARG A 516 48.11 -6.59 -34.41
C ARG A 516 48.47 -7.84 -33.62
N ILE A 517 48.02 -7.95 -32.37
CA ILE A 517 48.26 -9.11 -31.51
C ILE A 517 47.76 -10.41 -32.12
N LYS A 518 46.55 -10.42 -32.73
CA LYS A 518 46.03 -11.60 -33.44
C LYS A 518 46.89 -12.00 -34.63
N LEU A 519 47.40 -11.01 -35.38
CA LEU A 519 48.31 -11.27 -36.49
C LEU A 519 49.62 -11.87 -35.98
N VAL A 520 50.23 -11.27 -34.95
CA VAL A 520 51.47 -11.80 -34.36
C VAL A 520 51.26 -13.23 -33.84
N HIS A 521 50.14 -13.51 -33.16
CA HIS A 521 49.79 -14.85 -32.71
C HIS A 521 49.65 -15.86 -33.88
N ARG A 522 49.01 -15.45 -34.99
CA ARG A 522 48.85 -16.30 -36.18
C ARG A 522 50.20 -16.61 -36.84
N VAL A 523 51.06 -15.60 -37.00
CA VAL A 523 52.40 -15.75 -37.60
C VAL A 523 53.31 -16.58 -36.70
N PHE A 524 53.27 -16.38 -35.39
CA PHE A 524 54.03 -17.19 -34.45
C PHE A 524 53.55 -18.66 -34.47
N GLY A 525 52.23 -18.87 -34.51
CA GLY A 525 51.63 -20.19 -34.63
C GLY A 525 51.99 -20.93 -35.92
N SER A 526 52.10 -20.24 -37.06
CA SER A 526 52.53 -20.86 -38.33
C SER A 526 54.02 -21.23 -38.32
N LYS A 527 54.89 -20.39 -37.74
CA LYS A 527 56.32 -20.69 -37.54
C LYS A 527 56.55 -21.94 -36.66
N LEU A 528 55.58 -22.27 -35.80
CA LEU A 528 55.64 -23.41 -34.87
C LEU A 528 54.92 -24.67 -35.37
N ALA A 529 54.14 -24.60 -36.47
CA ALA A 529 53.24 -25.67 -36.89
C ALA A 529 53.94 -27.00 -37.23
N TYR A 530 55.22 -26.95 -37.61
CA TYR A 530 56.01 -28.10 -38.03
C TYR A 530 56.89 -28.71 -36.92
N LYS A 531 56.97 -28.09 -35.73
CA LYS A 531 57.79 -28.58 -34.60
C LYS A 531 56.97 -29.51 -33.70
N HIS A 532 57.27 -30.81 -33.77
CA HIS A 532 56.56 -31.84 -33.00
C HIS A 532 56.78 -31.74 -31.48
N ASP A 533 57.98 -31.32 -31.06
CA ASP A 533 58.40 -31.28 -29.65
C ASP A 533 57.60 -30.31 -28.77
N PHE A 534 56.89 -29.35 -29.38
CA PHE A 534 56.14 -28.31 -28.65
C PHE A 534 54.61 -28.40 -28.82
N ARG A 535 54.09 -29.48 -29.42
CA ARG A 535 52.65 -29.61 -29.74
C ARG A 535 51.73 -29.45 -28.53
N GLU A 536 52.06 -30.08 -27.41
CA GLU A 536 51.23 -30.04 -26.19
C GLU A 536 51.25 -28.66 -25.54
N LEU A 537 52.43 -28.04 -25.43
CA LEU A 537 52.60 -26.67 -24.93
C LEU A 537 51.78 -25.68 -25.78
N ILE A 538 51.85 -25.79 -27.11
CA ILE A 538 51.09 -24.93 -28.03
C ILE A 538 49.58 -25.15 -27.87
N ALA A 539 49.12 -26.39 -27.70
CA ALA A 539 47.71 -26.69 -27.48
C ALA A 539 47.18 -26.06 -26.18
N ASN A 540 47.93 -26.20 -25.08
CA ASN A 540 47.60 -25.59 -23.79
C ASN A 540 47.54 -24.06 -23.86
N LEU A 541 48.51 -23.44 -24.52
CA LEU A 541 48.55 -21.98 -24.66
C LEU A 541 47.46 -21.44 -25.59
N LYS A 542 47.13 -22.15 -26.69
CA LYS A 542 45.97 -21.83 -27.54
C LYS A 542 44.65 -21.93 -26.77
N SER A 543 44.50 -22.95 -25.93
CA SER A 543 43.32 -23.11 -25.08
C SER A 543 43.15 -21.90 -24.14
N ARG A 544 44.22 -21.51 -23.43
CA ARG A 544 44.21 -20.30 -22.56
C ARG A 544 43.90 -19.02 -23.32
N PHE A 545 44.41 -18.87 -24.54
CA PHE A 545 44.12 -17.72 -25.39
C PHE A 545 42.64 -17.65 -25.77
N LEU A 546 42.05 -18.77 -26.19
CA LEU A 546 40.62 -18.86 -26.51
C LEU A 546 39.74 -18.56 -25.30
N GLU A 547 40.12 -19.04 -24.12
CA GLU A 547 39.45 -18.74 -22.85
C GLU A 547 39.45 -17.23 -22.56
N LYS A 548 40.61 -16.58 -22.62
CA LYS A 548 40.73 -15.12 -22.42
C LYS A 548 39.94 -14.32 -23.46
N MET A 549 39.94 -14.76 -24.72
CA MET A 549 39.12 -14.14 -25.77
C MET A 549 37.61 -14.26 -25.49
N ALA A 550 37.15 -15.42 -25.03
CA ALA A 550 35.76 -15.63 -24.65
C ALA A 550 35.35 -14.70 -23.50
N ILE A 551 36.23 -14.50 -22.52
CA ILE A 551 36.01 -13.57 -21.40
C ILE A 551 35.86 -12.13 -21.92
N ILE A 552 36.73 -11.66 -22.82
CA ILE A 552 36.58 -10.30 -23.40
C ILE A 552 35.28 -10.17 -24.18
N LYS A 553 34.92 -11.21 -24.96
CA LYS A 553 33.64 -11.19 -25.67
C LYS A 553 32.46 -11.10 -24.69
N SER A 554 32.57 -11.74 -23.52
CA SER A 554 31.55 -11.68 -22.46
C SER A 554 31.36 -10.27 -21.90
N LEU A 555 32.44 -9.50 -21.77
CA LEU A 555 32.43 -8.10 -21.31
C LEU A 555 31.61 -7.18 -22.24
N GLY A 556 31.57 -7.48 -23.54
CA GLY A 556 30.71 -6.76 -24.49
C GLY A 556 29.22 -6.83 -24.14
N PHE A 557 28.74 -7.92 -23.52
CA PHE A 557 27.36 -8.01 -23.04
C PHE A 557 27.11 -7.13 -21.82
N GLU A 558 28.11 -6.94 -20.95
CA GLU A 558 28.01 -6.03 -19.80
C GLU A 558 27.84 -4.58 -20.25
N GLN A 559 28.62 -4.13 -21.24
CA GLN A 559 28.45 -2.79 -21.83
C GLN A 559 27.02 -2.59 -22.37
N GLN A 560 26.46 -3.58 -23.06
CA GLN A 560 25.09 -3.49 -23.58
C GLN A 560 24.05 -3.38 -22.45
N ASN A 561 24.25 -4.11 -21.35
CA ASN A 561 23.37 -4.02 -20.18
C ASN A 561 23.47 -2.67 -19.49
N LEU A 562 24.69 -2.14 -19.31
CA LEU A 562 24.91 -0.81 -18.74
C LEU A 562 24.24 0.28 -19.59
N ASN A 563 24.40 0.23 -20.92
CA ASN A 563 23.73 1.16 -21.84
C ASN A 563 22.19 1.13 -21.71
N ARG A 564 21.61 -0.05 -21.50
CA ARG A 564 20.16 -0.20 -21.25
C ARG A 564 19.76 0.41 -19.91
N ILE A 565 20.59 0.28 -18.88
CA ILE A 565 20.36 0.87 -17.55
C ILE A 565 20.39 2.39 -17.63
N TYR A 566 21.41 2.99 -18.26
CA TYR A 566 21.48 4.44 -18.50
C TYR A 566 20.30 4.96 -19.31
N LYS A 567 19.82 4.20 -20.31
CA LYS A 567 18.58 4.58 -21.02
C LYS A 567 17.37 4.61 -20.09
N ASN A 568 17.30 3.72 -19.09
CA ASN A 568 16.20 3.70 -18.13
C ASN A 568 16.34 4.79 -17.06
N ILE A 569 17.56 5.14 -16.65
CA ILE A 569 17.76 6.24 -15.69
C ILE A 569 17.41 7.59 -16.32
N GLN A 570 17.74 7.80 -17.59
CA GLN A 570 17.30 8.98 -18.35
C GLN A 570 15.75 9.05 -18.46
N LEU A 571 15.07 7.92 -18.59
CA LEU A 571 13.61 7.87 -18.52
C LEU A 571 13.10 8.17 -17.10
N PHE A 572 13.78 7.67 -16.08
CA PHE A 572 13.46 7.89 -14.68
C PHE A 572 13.60 9.36 -14.27
N TYR A 573 14.57 10.07 -14.85
CA TYR A 573 14.83 11.50 -14.66
C TYR A 573 13.98 12.41 -15.58
N GLY A 574 13.13 11.84 -16.43
CA GLY A 574 12.30 12.62 -17.36
C GLY A 574 13.03 13.23 -18.56
N MET A 575 14.31 12.90 -18.76
CA MET A 575 15.11 13.38 -19.90
C MET A 575 14.68 12.75 -21.23
N LYS A 576 14.06 11.57 -21.17
CA LYS A 576 13.47 10.87 -22.33
C LYS A 576 11.99 10.62 -22.09
N THR A 577 11.20 10.65 -23.15
CA THR A 577 9.76 10.43 -23.08
C THR A 577 9.38 9.05 -23.64
N LYS A 578 8.35 8.45 -23.04
CA LYS A 578 7.66 7.24 -23.51
C LYS A 578 6.20 7.33 -23.10
N PRO A 579 5.28 6.61 -23.78
CA PRO A 579 3.93 6.46 -23.29
C PRO A 579 3.93 5.88 -21.87
N PHE A 580 3.06 6.40 -21.00
CA PHE A 580 3.10 6.18 -19.55
C PHE A 580 3.17 4.69 -19.15
N PHE A 581 2.47 3.82 -19.87
CA PHE A 581 2.51 2.37 -19.63
C PHE A 581 3.91 1.77 -19.83
N PHE A 582 4.59 2.11 -20.95
CA PHE A 582 5.94 1.64 -21.24
C PHE A 582 7.01 2.29 -20.36
N LEU A 583 6.77 3.55 -19.95
CA LEU A 583 7.59 4.26 -18.98
C LEU A 583 7.58 3.54 -17.64
N LYS A 584 6.38 3.29 -17.07
CA LYS A 584 6.22 2.58 -15.79
C LYS A 584 6.86 1.20 -15.81
N LYS A 585 6.76 0.46 -16.93
CA LYS A 585 7.42 -0.84 -17.12
C LYS A 585 8.95 -0.72 -17.15
N SER A 586 9.50 0.32 -17.80
CA SER A 586 10.95 0.54 -17.90
C SER A 586 11.54 0.93 -16.54
N ILE A 587 10.88 1.86 -15.83
CA ILE A 587 11.26 2.27 -14.47
C ILE A 587 11.17 1.09 -13.50
N ARG A 588 10.10 0.30 -13.57
CA ARG A 588 9.99 -0.93 -12.75
C ARG A 588 11.16 -1.88 -12.95
N LYS A 589 11.59 -2.09 -14.21
CA LYS A 589 12.73 -2.97 -14.51
C LYS A 589 14.03 -2.41 -13.92
N PHE A 590 14.23 -1.10 -14.02
CA PHE A 590 15.38 -0.40 -13.47
C PHE A 590 15.43 -0.47 -11.94
N VAL A 591 14.32 -0.13 -11.26
CA VAL A 591 14.22 -0.22 -9.80
C VAL A 591 14.45 -1.65 -9.31
N LEU A 592 13.92 -2.65 -10.03
CA LEU A 592 14.19 -4.07 -9.72
C LEU A 592 15.66 -4.41 -9.81
N SER A 593 16.36 -3.97 -10.87
CA SER A 593 17.78 -4.25 -11.00
C SER A 593 18.60 -3.59 -9.90
N GLU A 594 18.29 -2.35 -9.54
CA GLU A 594 19.08 -1.64 -8.52
C GLU A 594 18.96 -2.29 -7.15
N LEU A 595 17.74 -2.66 -6.72
CA LEU A 595 17.54 -3.38 -5.45
C LEU A 595 18.28 -4.71 -5.39
N ILE A 596 18.37 -5.41 -6.53
CA ILE A 596 19.10 -6.67 -6.62
C ILE A 596 20.61 -6.43 -6.53
N TYR A 597 21.10 -5.41 -7.21
CA TYR A 597 22.52 -5.03 -7.22
C TYR A 597 22.99 -4.57 -5.86
N GLU A 598 22.27 -3.67 -5.21
CA GLU A 598 22.55 -3.18 -3.86
C GLU A 598 22.66 -4.33 -2.86
N VAL A 599 21.74 -5.30 -2.93
CA VAL A 599 21.75 -6.45 -2.03
C VAL A 599 22.92 -7.40 -2.33
N LEU A 600 23.29 -7.61 -3.58
CA LEU A 600 24.48 -8.39 -3.93
C LEU A 600 25.77 -7.74 -3.42
N GLU A 601 25.89 -6.43 -3.56
CA GLU A 601 27.04 -5.67 -3.03
C GLU A 601 27.10 -5.73 -1.51
N SER A 602 25.94 -5.67 -0.83
CA SER A 602 25.87 -5.79 0.63
C SER A 602 26.40 -7.12 1.17
N VAL A 603 26.43 -8.17 0.33
CA VAL A 603 27.02 -9.49 0.66
C VAL A 603 28.39 -9.72 0.01
N ASN A 604 29.04 -8.65 -0.47
CA ASN A 604 30.32 -8.65 -1.18
C ASN A 604 30.32 -9.50 -2.48
N LEU A 605 29.25 -9.43 -3.26
CA LEU A 605 29.17 -10.00 -4.60
C LEU A 605 29.08 -8.90 -5.65
N LEU A 606 29.67 -9.13 -6.81
CA LEU A 606 29.61 -8.19 -7.94
C LEU A 606 28.20 -8.13 -8.52
N ARG A 607 27.77 -6.95 -9.00
CA ARG A 607 26.46 -6.77 -9.66
C ARG A 607 26.26 -7.71 -10.85
N SER A 608 27.33 -7.97 -11.62
CA SER A 608 27.30 -8.87 -12.78
C SER A 608 26.91 -10.31 -12.44
N TYR A 609 27.13 -10.73 -11.19
CA TYR A 609 26.76 -12.07 -10.72
C TYR A 609 25.25 -12.30 -10.72
N ALA A 610 24.44 -11.24 -10.79
CA ALA A 610 23.00 -11.36 -10.95
C ALA A 610 22.61 -12.21 -12.18
N TYR A 611 23.41 -12.20 -13.24
CA TYR A 611 23.05 -12.88 -14.49
C TYR A 611 23.55 -14.31 -14.61
N ARG A 612 24.33 -14.78 -13.63
CA ARG A 612 24.88 -16.13 -13.54
C ARG A 612 23.92 -17.09 -12.82
N TYR A 613 24.16 -18.38 -12.98
CA TYR A 613 23.41 -19.46 -12.35
C TYR A 613 24.08 -19.95 -11.06
N PRO A 614 23.32 -20.45 -10.07
CA PRO A 614 23.86 -20.91 -8.78
C PRO A 614 25.00 -21.95 -8.88
N HIS A 615 25.02 -22.79 -9.91
CA HIS A 615 26.05 -23.81 -10.08
C HIS A 615 27.40 -23.25 -10.54
N GLU A 616 27.44 -22.00 -11.02
CA GLU A 616 28.66 -21.30 -11.45
C GLU A 616 29.43 -20.62 -10.29
N PHE A 617 28.98 -20.84 -9.04
CA PHE A 617 29.53 -20.21 -7.84
C PHE A 617 30.11 -21.23 -6.86
N SER A 618 31.14 -20.80 -6.11
CA SER A 618 31.69 -21.55 -4.96
C SER A 618 30.66 -21.70 -3.82
N GLY A 619 30.92 -22.62 -2.87
CA GLY A 619 30.07 -22.81 -1.69
C GLY A 619 29.83 -21.50 -0.90
N GLY A 620 30.90 -20.75 -0.61
CA GLY A 620 30.80 -19.45 0.07
C GLY A 620 30.04 -18.39 -0.72
N GLN A 621 30.21 -18.32 -2.04
CA GLN A 621 29.45 -17.39 -2.89
C GLN A 621 27.96 -17.78 -2.93
N ARG A 622 27.63 -19.07 -2.99
CA ARG A 622 26.24 -19.55 -2.88
C ARG A 622 25.62 -19.20 -1.53
N GLN A 623 26.38 -19.32 -0.43
CA GLN A 623 25.93 -18.88 0.89
C GLN A 623 25.61 -17.38 0.90
N ARG A 624 26.49 -16.54 0.32
CA ARG A 624 26.24 -15.10 0.16
C ARG A 624 24.97 -14.81 -0.65
N ILE A 625 24.70 -15.58 -1.71
CA ILE A 625 23.45 -15.46 -2.49
C ILE A 625 22.22 -15.86 -1.64
N ALA A 626 22.32 -16.91 -0.83
CA ALA A 626 21.25 -17.30 0.09
C ALA A 626 20.97 -16.22 1.16
N ILE A 627 22.03 -15.61 1.70
CA ILE A 627 21.94 -14.45 2.60
C ILE A 627 21.28 -13.25 1.89
N ALA A 628 21.74 -12.90 0.68
CA ALA A 628 21.14 -11.85 -0.14
C ALA A 628 19.64 -12.07 -0.36
N ARG A 629 19.23 -13.31 -0.64
CA ARG A 629 17.81 -13.65 -0.81
C ARG A 629 16.99 -13.41 0.47
N ALA A 630 17.53 -13.69 1.64
CA ALA A 630 16.87 -13.38 2.90
C ALA A 630 16.83 -11.86 3.15
N LEU A 631 17.89 -11.12 2.79
CA LEU A 631 18.01 -9.69 3.05
C LEU A 631 17.19 -8.80 2.12
N ILE A 632 16.91 -9.25 0.88
CA ILE A 632 16.27 -8.40 -0.14
C ILE A 632 14.86 -7.94 0.23
N VAL A 633 14.23 -8.57 1.23
CA VAL A 633 12.93 -8.15 1.76
C VAL A 633 13.03 -7.14 2.91
N GLU A 634 14.24 -6.77 3.30
CA GLU A 634 14.54 -5.92 4.47
C GLU A 634 13.86 -6.45 5.75
N PRO A 635 14.14 -7.70 6.16
CA PRO A 635 13.52 -8.28 7.34
C PRO A 635 13.92 -7.55 8.62
N LYS A 636 13.25 -7.83 9.74
CA LYS A 636 13.64 -7.38 11.09
C LYS A 636 14.26 -8.51 11.90
N VAL A 637 13.90 -9.75 11.58
CA VAL A 637 14.42 -10.97 12.20
C VAL A 637 14.94 -11.92 11.13
N ILE A 638 16.12 -12.49 11.34
CA ILE A 638 16.68 -13.56 10.52
C ILE A 638 16.92 -14.77 11.41
N ILE A 639 16.56 -15.95 10.90
CA ILE A 639 16.92 -17.23 11.51
C ILE A 639 17.97 -17.86 10.60
N ALA A 640 19.18 -18.01 11.09
CA ALA A 640 20.26 -18.64 10.37
C ALA A 640 20.48 -20.06 10.90
N ASP A 641 20.07 -21.05 10.13
CA ASP A 641 20.15 -22.46 10.47
C ASP A 641 21.48 -23.03 9.97
N GLU A 642 22.47 -23.11 10.85
CA GLU A 642 23.83 -23.57 10.53
C GLU A 642 24.42 -22.95 9.25
N PRO A 643 24.44 -21.61 9.14
CA PRO A 643 24.75 -20.90 7.89
C PRO A 643 26.20 -21.04 7.42
N VAL A 644 27.05 -21.70 8.20
CA VAL A 644 28.48 -21.91 7.93
C VAL A 644 28.86 -23.38 7.87
N ALA A 645 27.90 -24.29 8.03
CA ALA A 645 28.17 -25.72 7.95
C ALA A 645 28.72 -26.09 6.57
N SER A 646 29.65 -27.05 6.54
CA SER A 646 30.27 -27.56 5.31
C SER A 646 31.12 -26.54 4.51
N LEU A 647 31.48 -25.38 5.09
CA LEU A 647 32.38 -24.40 4.48
C LEU A 647 33.78 -24.47 5.10
N ASP A 648 34.81 -24.11 4.33
CA ASP A 648 36.18 -23.98 4.82
C ASP A 648 36.28 -22.89 5.91
N ILE A 649 37.15 -23.09 6.91
CA ILE A 649 37.30 -22.21 8.09
C ILE A 649 37.46 -20.73 7.70
N SER A 650 38.26 -20.44 6.67
CA SER A 650 38.47 -19.06 6.19
C SER A 650 37.19 -18.43 5.62
N ILE A 651 36.36 -19.22 4.91
CA ILE A 651 35.08 -18.78 4.36
C ILE A 651 34.05 -18.61 5.49
N GLN A 652 34.03 -19.52 6.48
CA GLN A 652 33.17 -19.40 7.64
C GLN A 652 33.39 -18.05 8.35
N ALA A 653 34.64 -17.70 8.65
CA ALA A 653 35.00 -16.43 9.28
C ALA A 653 34.52 -15.22 8.46
N GLN A 654 34.64 -15.26 7.12
CA GLN A 654 34.14 -14.19 6.26
C GLN A 654 32.61 -14.06 6.31
N ILE A 655 31.87 -15.17 6.35
CA ILE A 655 30.40 -15.16 6.44
C ILE A 655 29.94 -14.66 7.82
N ILE A 656 30.61 -15.07 8.89
CA ILE A 656 30.32 -14.62 10.25
C ILE A 656 30.55 -13.12 10.38
N ASN A 657 31.68 -12.61 9.89
CA ASN A 657 31.97 -11.17 9.85
C ASN A 657 30.94 -10.39 9.05
N LEU A 658 30.50 -10.94 7.91
CA LEU A 658 29.43 -10.36 7.11
C LEU A 658 28.11 -10.29 7.91
N LEU A 659 27.69 -11.38 8.56
CA LEU A 659 26.46 -11.40 9.35
C LEU A 659 26.52 -10.40 10.52
N LYS A 660 27.64 -10.35 11.25
CA LYS A 660 27.85 -9.40 12.35
C LYS A 660 27.79 -7.94 11.88
N LYS A 661 28.41 -7.64 10.72
CA LYS A 661 28.32 -6.33 10.07
C LYS A 661 26.86 -5.97 9.72
N LEU A 662 26.14 -6.89 9.09
CA LEU A 662 24.75 -6.68 8.66
C LEU A 662 23.78 -6.48 9.84
N VAL A 663 23.96 -7.23 10.94
CA VAL A 663 23.21 -7.06 12.19
C VAL A 663 23.30 -5.62 12.68
N LYS A 664 24.52 -5.08 12.74
CA LYS A 664 24.78 -3.71 13.20
C LYS A 664 24.27 -2.64 12.22
N GLU A 665 24.58 -2.77 10.94
CA GLU A 665 24.24 -1.75 9.93
C GLU A 665 22.75 -1.65 9.65
N LYS A 666 22.03 -2.78 9.66
CA LYS A 666 20.60 -2.84 9.31
C LYS A 666 19.68 -2.94 10.53
N ASN A 667 20.22 -2.90 11.75
CA ASN A 667 19.50 -3.13 13.01
C ASN A 667 18.64 -4.41 12.93
N LEU A 668 19.26 -5.49 12.44
CA LEU A 668 18.63 -6.80 12.26
C LEU A 668 18.80 -7.62 13.54
N SER A 669 17.77 -8.38 13.91
CA SER A 669 17.86 -9.32 15.03
C SER A 669 18.10 -10.72 14.46
N LEU A 670 19.03 -11.48 15.04
CA LEU A 670 19.50 -12.75 14.47
C LEU A 670 19.35 -13.87 15.47
N ILE A 671 18.65 -14.94 15.08
CA ILE A 671 18.77 -16.25 15.74
C ILE A 671 19.82 -17.04 14.98
N PHE A 672 20.93 -17.34 15.63
CA PHE A 672 22.04 -18.07 15.05
C PHE A 672 22.07 -19.50 15.58
N ILE A 673 21.64 -20.45 14.77
CA ILE A 673 21.65 -21.87 15.11
C ILE A 673 23.00 -22.44 14.70
N ALA A 674 23.70 -23.04 15.66
CA ALA A 674 25.02 -23.61 15.43
C ALA A 674 25.22 -24.90 16.23
N HIS A 675 26.22 -25.68 15.81
CA HIS A 675 26.78 -26.78 16.60
C HIS A 675 28.20 -26.48 17.11
N ASP A 676 28.90 -25.49 16.54
CA ASP A 676 30.23 -25.05 16.98
C ASP A 676 30.12 -23.85 17.92
N LEU A 677 30.58 -24.04 19.16
CA LEU A 677 30.62 -23.03 20.22
C LEU A 677 31.62 -21.91 19.93
N SER A 678 32.72 -22.17 19.22
CA SER A 678 33.75 -21.18 18.89
C SER A 678 33.20 -20.08 18.00
N VAL A 679 32.34 -20.45 17.06
CA VAL A 679 31.62 -19.51 16.21
C VAL A 679 30.63 -18.67 17.02
N VAL A 680 29.95 -19.29 18.00
CA VAL A 680 28.98 -18.59 18.83
C VAL A 680 29.63 -17.56 19.74
N GLU A 681 30.74 -17.91 20.39
CA GLU A 681 31.50 -17.00 21.25
C GLU A 681 31.83 -15.68 20.52
N TYR A 682 32.11 -15.77 19.23
CA TYR A 682 32.49 -14.61 18.42
C TYR A 682 31.30 -13.75 17.95
N ILE A 683 30.13 -14.36 17.67
CA ILE A 683 29.00 -13.67 17.02
C ILE A 683 27.84 -13.30 17.96
N ALA A 684 27.59 -14.07 19.01
CA ALA A 684 26.34 -13.97 19.78
C ALA A 684 26.44 -13.15 21.06
N ASP A 685 25.40 -12.37 21.36
CA ASP A 685 25.28 -11.61 22.61
C ASP A 685 24.76 -12.49 23.76
N GLU A 686 23.78 -13.34 23.46
CA GLU A 686 23.19 -14.32 24.38
C GLU A 686 23.18 -15.70 23.72
N VAL A 687 23.21 -16.76 24.53
CA VAL A 687 23.21 -18.15 24.08
C VAL A 687 22.14 -18.96 24.81
N LEU A 688 21.45 -19.82 24.07
CA LEU A 688 20.50 -20.81 24.55
C LEU A 688 21.08 -22.21 24.25
N ILE A 689 21.31 -22.99 25.30
CA ILE A 689 21.83 -24.35 25.18
C ILE A 689 20.67 -25.34 25.26
N MET A 690 20.55 -26.17 24.23
CA MET A 690 19.43 -27.06 24.00
C MET A 690 19.87 -28.52 24.09
N HIS A 691 19.14 -29.30 24.90
CA HIS A 691 19.28 -30.74 25.01
C HIS A 691 17.91 -31.39 25.17
N ALA A 692 17.69 -32.52 24.48
CA ALA A 692 16.45 -33.29 24.53
C ALA A 692 15.14 -32.47 24.39
N GLY A 693 15.11 -31.49 23.48
CA GLY A 693 13.93 -30.67 23.22
C GLY A 693 13.69 -29.52 24.20
N LYS A 694 14.57 -29.30 25.19
CA LYS A 694 14.47 -28.23 26.20
C LYS A 694 15.69 -27.32 26.20
N ILE A 695 15.53 -26.09 26.72
CA ILE A 695 16.64 -25.21 27.05
C ILE A 695 17.16 -25.61 28.44
N VAL A 696 18.41 -26.05 28.51
CA VAL A 696 19.04 -26.50 29.76
C VAL A 696 19.82 -25.40 30.46
N GLU A 697 20.33 -24.42 29.71
CA GLU A 697 21.08 -23.28 30.22
C GLU A 697 20.95 -22.10 29.24
N LYS A 698 20.76 -20.88 29.75
CA LYS A 698 20.62 -19.67 28.94
C LYS A 698 21.16 -18.43 29.63
N GLY A 699 21.63 -17.47 28.85
CA GLY A 699 22.20 -16.24 29.40
C GLY A 699 23.13 -15.50 28.45
N LYS A 700 23.82 -14.48 28.96
CA LYS A 700 24.88 -13.79 28.21
C LYS A 700 25.98 -14.76 27.81
N THR A 701 26.44 -14.67 26.55
CA THR A 701 27.47 -15.56 26.01
C THR A 701 28.72 -15.53 26.89
N SER A 702 29.20 -14.35 27.28
CA SER A 702 30.38 -14.22 28.14
C SER A 702 30.21 -14.85 29.52
N ALA A 703 29.01 -14.80 30.12
CA ALA A 703 28.74 -15.38 31.43
C ALA A 703 28.76 -16.92 31.37
N ILE A 704 28.09 -17.51 30.38
CA ILE A 704 28.03 -18.97 30.20
C ILE A 704 29.40 -19.54 29.84
N PHE A 705 30.17 -18.86 28.98
CA PHE A 705 31.50 -19.35 28.59
C PHE A 705 32.52 -19.21 29.72
N ALA A 706 32.35 -18.22 30.61
CA ALA A 706 33.22 -18.02 31.77
C ALA A 706 32.90 -19.00 32.92
N ASN A 707 31.62 -19.24 33.20
CA ASN A 707 31.19 -20.10 34.30
C ASN A 707 30.01 -21.00 33.88
N PRO A 708 30.25 -22.06 33.09
CA PRO A 708 29.20 -23.00 32.71
C PRO A 708 28.79 -23.88 33.91
N VAL A 709 27.49 -23.99 34.17
CA VAL A 709 26.98 -24.73 35.34
C VAL A 709 26.37 -26.07 34.96
N HIS A 710 25.61 -26.15 33.87
CA HIS A 710 24.90 -27.39 33.54
C HIS A 710 25.88 -28.46 33.00
N PRO A 711 25.83 -29.73 33.47
CA PRO A 711 26.79 -30.78 33.06
C PRO A 711 26.90 -30.97 31.55
N TYR A 712 25.76 -30.90 30.84
CA TYR A 712 25.74 -30.95 29.38
C TYR A 712 26.50 -29.77 28.74
N THR A 713 26.34 -28.55 29.25
CA THR A 713 27.05 -27.37 28.77
C THR A 713 28.55 -27.49 29.00
N ILE A 714 28.95 -27.95 30.20
CA ILE A 714 30.35 -28.18 30.55
C ILE A 714 30.98 -29.19 29.57
N ASN A 715 30.32 -30.32 29.34
CA ASN A 715 30.77 -31.34 28.38
C ASN A 715 30.87 -30.78 26.95
N LEU A 716 29.89 -29.98 26.54
CA LEU A 716 29.89 -29.36 25.22
C LEU A 716 31.07 -28.38 25.07
N LEU A 717 31.35 -27.54 26.06
CA LEU A 717 32.49 -26.62 26.07
C LEU A 717 33.84 -27.34 26.13
N ASN A 718 33.94 -28.42 26.91
CA ASN A 718 35.16 -29.24 27.00
C ASN A 718 35.47 -29.98 25.69
N SER A 719 34.46 -30.26 24.87
CA SER A 719 34.63 -30.86 23.55
C SER A 719 35.23 -29.91 22.51
N VAL A 720 35.28 -28.60 22.80
CA VAL A 720 35.82 -27.59 21.90
C VAL A 720 37.35 -27.53 22.03
N PRO A 721 38.12 -27.73 20.95
CA PRO A 721 39.57 -27.62 20.99
C PRO A 721 40.00 -26.16 21.23
N LYS A 722 40.47 -25.86 22.44
CA LYS A 722 41.12 -24.59 22.79
C LYS A 722 42.65 -24.75 22.76
N ILE A 723 43.39 -23.68 22.48
CA ILE A 723 44.87 -23.67 22.54
C ILE A 723 45.35 -24.15 23.91
N SER A 724 44.63 -23.79 24.98
CA SER A 724 44.88 -24.23 26.36
C SER A 724 44.75 -25.75 26.57
N ASN A 725 43.97 -26.43 25.72
CA ASN A 725 43.63 -27.85 25.86
C ASN A 725 44.28 -28.70 24.76
N ALA A 726 45.11 -28.09 23.89
CA ALA A 726 45.74 -28.74 22.74
C ALA A 726 46.73 -29.86 23.14
N HIS A 727 47.22 -29.84 24.37
CA HIS A 727 48.12 -30.86 24.92
C HIS A 727 47.40 -32.05 25.55
N ILE A 728 46.06 -32.00 25.67
CA ILE A 728 45.26 -33.07 26.30
C ILE A 728 44.76 -34.01 25.19
N PRO A 729 45.08 -35.32 25.24
CA PRO A 729 44.56 -36.27 24.26
C PRO A 729 43.03 -36.33 24.33
N PHE A 730 42.38 -36.36 23.14
CA PHE A 730 40.92 -36.42 23.03
C PHE A 730 40.39 -37.68 23.74
N ALA A 731 39.76 -37.50 24.90
CA ALA A 731 39.00 -38.55 25.56
C ALA A 731 37.58 -38.60 24.97
N PRO A 732 37.00 -39.78 24.72
CA PRO A 732 35.60 -39.88 24.32
C PRO A 732 34.72 -39.37 25.48
N ILE A 733 34.16 -38.17 25.32
CA ILE A 733 33.22 -37.59 26.26
C ILE A 733 31.90 -38.36 26.11
N LEU A 734 31.57 -39.21 27.08
CA LEU A 734 30.23 -39.77 27.21
C LEU A 734 29.32 -38.65 27.69
N PHE A 735 28.43 -38.16 26.83
CA PHE A 735 27.38 -37.22 27.25
C PHE A 735 26.55 -37.89 28.34
N ASN A 736 26.77 -37.46 29.59
CA ASN A 736 26.19 -38.10 30.74
C ASN A 736 24.69 -37.84 30.80
N ASN A 737 23.88 -38.74 30.25
CA ASN A 737 22.42 -38.68 30.32
C ASN A 737 21.87 -39.02 31.71
N GLN A 738 22.71 -39.37 32.70
CA GLN A 738 22.27 -39.73 34.05
C GLN A 738 21.48 -38.61 34.74
N TYR A 739 21.76 -37.33 34.42
CA TYR A 739 21.02 -36.23 35.03
C TYR A 739 19.52 -36.22 34.66
N LEU A 740 19.14 -36.83 33.53
CA LEU A 740 17.74 -36.96 33.10
C LEU A 740 16.95 -37.95 33.97
N GLU A 741 17.61 -38.96 34.55
CA GLU A 741 16.97 -39.95 35.42
C GLU A 741 16.45 -39.29 36.71
N GLU A 742 17.21 -38.33 37.26
CA GLU A 742 16.83 -37.54 38.43
C GLU A 742 15.71 -36.53 38.16
N GLN A 743 15.42 -36.24 36.89
CA GLN A 743 14.38 -35.32 36.46
C GLN A 743 13.01 -36.00 36.25
N LYS A 744 12.89 -37.29 36.62
CA LYS A 744 11.62 -38.01 36.63
C LYS A 744 10.79 -37.66 37.86
N TYR A 745 9.47 -37.82 37.73
CA TYR A 745 8.52 -37.66 38.84
C TYR A 745 8.97 -38.50 40.05
N PRO A 746 8.95 -37.96 41.30
CA PRO A 746 8.29 -36.72 41.74
C PRO A 746 9.14 -35.44 41.71
N ASN A 747 10.36 -35.48 41.15
CA ASN A 747 11.25 -34.32 41.17
C ASN A 747 10.76 -33.24 40.18
N VAL A 748 10.41 -32.07 40.70
CA VAL A 748 9.96 -30.93 39.88
C VAL A 748 11.18 -30.17 39.36
N ILE A 749 11.17 -29.90 38.06
CA ILE A 749 12.20 -29.16 37.36
C ILE A 749 11.75 -27.70 37.24
N GLU A 750 12.61 -26.78 37.64
CA GLU A 750 12.38 -25.33 37.59
C GLU A 750 13.58 -24.65 36.93
N GLU A 751 13.39 -23.39 36.55
CA GLU A 751 14.46 -22.53 36.08
C GLU A 751 15.04 -21.75 37.27
N PHE A 752 16.36 -21.80 37.44
CA PHE A 752 17.07 -21.12 38.52
C PHE A 752 18.03 -20.05 37.97
N ALA A 753 18.00 -18.87 38.56
CA ALA A 753 18.99 -17.82 38.27
C ALA A 753 20.30 -18.11 39.02
N ILE A 754 21.40 -18.19 38.28
CA ILE A 754 22.78 -18.24 38.80
C ILE A 754 23.30 -16.81 39.02
N SER A 755 22.98 -15.91 38.09
CA SER A 755 23.22 -14.47 38.16
C SER A 755 22.12 -13.72 37.38
N ASP A 756 22.14 -12.39 37.38
CA ASP A 756 21.11 -11.54 36.74
C ASP A 756 20.85 -11.90 35.26
N ASP A 757 21.85 -12.43 34.55
CA ASP A 757 21.78 -12.76 33.12
C ASP A 757 22.17 -14.23 32.83
N HIS A 758 22.04 -15.15 33.79
CA HIS A 758 22.41 -16.56 33.62
C HIS A 758 21.47 -17.49 34.37
N PHE A 759 20.82 -18.39 33.64
CA PHE A 759 19.78 -19.28 34.12
C PHE A 759 20.06 -20.73 33.74
N VAL A 760 19.72 -21.65 34.65
CA VAL A 760 19.93 -23.09 34.51
C VAL A 760 18.63 -23.83 34.80
N TYR A 761 18.33 -24.85 34.00
CA TYR A 761 17.14 -25.69 34.14
C TYR A 761 17.51 -27.00 34.86
N GLY A 762 16.89 -27.26 36.01
CA GLY A 762 17.22 -28.43 36.82
C GLY A 762 16.33 -28.58 38.05
N THR A 763 16.67 -29.50 38.94
CA THR A 763 16.03 -29.61 40.27
C THR A 763 16.81 -28.82 41.31
N LYS A 764 16.18 -28.45 42.43
CA LYS A 764 16.88 -27.77 43.56
C LYS A 764 18.08 -28.57 44.09
N LYS A 765 18.03 -29.90 44.04
CA LYS A 765 19.13 -30.78 44.45
C LYS A 765 20.29 -30.71 43.45
N GLN A 766 19.97 -30.77 42.15
CA GLN A 766 20.95 -30.68 41.07
C GLN A 766 21.71 -29.36 41.06
N LEU A 767 21.00 -28.25 41.27
CA LEU A 767 21.63 -26.93 41.31
C LEU A 767 22.72 -26.84 42.39
N LYS A 768 22.44 -27.36 43.59
CA LYS A 768 23.42 -27.41 44.68
C LYS A 768 24.63 -28.26 44.33
N SER A 769 24.44 -29.42 43.68
CA SER A 769 25.56 -30.28 43.28
C SER A 769 26.41 -29.66 42.17
N TRP A 770 25.79 -28.97 41.21
CA TRP A 770 26.49 -28.38 40.07
C TRP A 770 27.29 -27.15 40.48
N GLN A 771 26.75 -26.29 41.36
CA GLN A 771 27.47 -25.14 41.92
C GLN A 771 28.65 -25.51 42.82
N LEU A 772 28.70 -26.74 43.36
CA LEU A 772 29.83 -27.25 44.13
C LEU A 772 30.93 -27.85 43.24
N GLN A 773 30.65 -28.09 41.96
CA GLN A 773 31.57 -28.72 40.99
C GLN A 773 32.12 -27.74 39.94
N SER A 774 31.42 -26.62 39.69
CA SER A 774 31.87 -25.45 38.93
C SER A 774 32.78 -24.56 39.76
#